data_AF-A0A1P8QY35-F1
#
_entry.id   AF-A0A1P8QY35-F1
#
_cell.length_a   1.000
_cell.length_b   1.000
_cell.length_c   1.000
_cell.angle_alpha   90.00
_cell.angle_beta   90.00
_cell.angle_gamma   90.00
#
_symmetry.space_group_name_H-M   'P 1'
#
loop_
_entity.id
_entity.type
_entity.pdbx_description
1 polymer ?
#
loop_
_entity_poly.entity_id
_entity_poly.type
_entity_poly.pdbx_seq_one_letter_code
_entity_poly.pdbx_strand_id
1 'polypeptide(L)'
;MLMSFPIGTRGEDVRDIATDVAERFFQTDAGHFDYIIAVHEDRDHPHAHLVLNRRSQEGEFFFLGRNHRFNYDDFRLAMVEEAEKYGVRLEATRRVDRGAVHYPAPTREVYAAKDEGRAPRERERVGTDLARTLAEIANTRTVYHSLATEASREAREDIAAALFRAGEVLAHGGQVDRTGDVYMAEDQSFEDLRSLYAEKLARVQGMIAEKSDAERPVLEKRLIEIQTQVQHMQPLGLRSSTLSETPSEGGIYSEANIDASQRERLAEPDLRSRIDAALRGTGISTSEVVARIETGASNAALEHQWIANDLSKVAEARNLNLERRADLEQARDILNDVHVELGTLLERENVLRRDGVMEAEPVSERFHYHEGAVRAMEGTIRQEMRADGLTAQQIEDRNWEVVSRAERRIETEQRAYLEAHPDLLARPGDVIDRSEPYRETITDAARASEITREVDRIMEGRDVRTPVADAVTDEFRERYPDMPSHLARGLGATYAAVVEIRDTEAINQVRRENEMREGIGVGTRDSLLAARGETAPQSARTDRLADEIARVLDHERAGELSAPFETETERDAFRGEIARVLDVRQLDRLTSGDADALEKVLEDRLDRLYVAKVYLQSDAATANTEALRQVVDDLADAEYEKHRAADVDGETERGQVH
;
A
#
# COMPACT_ATOMS: atom_id res chain seq x y z
N MET A 1 16.83 20.46 -29.78
CA MET A 1 16.46 19.29 -28.96
C MET A 1 16.30 18.07 -29.86
N LEU A 2 16.34 16.86 -29.31
CA LEU A 2 16.14 15.62 -30.06
C LEU A 2 15.20 14.72 -29.24
N MET A 3 14.16 14.19 -29.90
CA MET A 3 13.18 13.26 -29.33
C MET A 3 13.25 11.95 -30.12
N SER A 4 13.40 10.81 -29.43
CA SER A 4 13.49 9.49 -30.05
C SER A 4 12.33 8.62 -29.62
N PHE A 5 11.83 7.79 -30.52
CA PHE A 5 10.65 6.97 -30.32
C PHE A 5 10.97 5.46 -30.50
N PRO A 6 10.08 4.57 -29.99
CA PRO A 6 10.19 3.13 -30.18
C PRO A 6 10.34 2.70 -31.63
N ILE A 7 10.97 1.54 -31.81
CA ILE A 7 11.04 0.89 -33.12
C ILE A 7 9.60 0.61 -33.59
N GLY A 8 9.29 1.00 -34.82
CA GLY A 8 7.97 0.79 -35.42
C GLY A 8 6.99 1.95 -35.28
N THR A 9 7.32 3.02 -34.54
CA THR A 9 6.51 4.26 -34.56
C THR A 9 6.54 4.88 -35.96
N ARG A 10 5.37 5.23 -36.51
CA ARG A 10 5.29 5.85 -37.85
C ARG A 10 5.80 7.28 -37.78
N GLY A 11 6.50 7.78 -38.79
CA GLY A 11 7.01 9.16 -38.73
C GLY A 11 5.93 10.23 -38.77
N GLU A 12 4.72 9.91 -39.22
CA GLU A 12 3.56 10.79 -39.05
C GLU A 12 3.20 10.98 -37.56
N ASP A 13 3.19 9.90 -36.79
CA ASP A 13 2.96 9.96 -35.33
C ASP A 13 4.12 10.70 -34.66
N VAL A 14 5.37 10.45 -35.07
CA VAL A 14 6.55 11.20 -34.57
C VAL A 14 6.45 12.70 -34.83
N ARG A 15 6.00 13.09 -36.04
CA ARG A 15 5.78 14.50 -36.39
C ARG A 15 4.71 15.11 -35.49
N ASP A 16 3.58 14.45 -35.35
CA ASP A 16 2.41 15.00 -34.65
C ASP A 16 2.70 15.11 -33.15
N ILE A 17 3.25 14.05 -32.53
CA ILE A 17 3.68 14.09 -31.12
C ILE A 17 4.73 15.19 -30.88
N ALA A 18 5.75 15.29 -31.72
CA ALA A 18 6.78 16.32 -31.56
C ALA A 18 6.23 17.74 -31.75
N THR A 19 5.19 17.89 -32.57
CA THR A 19 4.49 19.17 -32.77
C THR A 19 3.70 19.55 -31.53
N ASP A 20 2.90 18.62 -30.99
CA ASP A 20 2.08 18.88 -29.80
C ASP A 20 2.94 19.21 -28.58
N VAL A 21 4.06 18.49 -28.38
CA VAL A 21 5.03 18.83 -27.33
C VAL A 21 5.63 20.22 -27.58
N ALA A 22 6.00 20.55 -28.82
CA ALA A 22 6.56 21.86 -29.13
C ALA A 22 5.54 22.99 -28.89
N GLU A 23 4.29 22.83 -29.30
CA GLU A 23 3.22 23.81 -29.08
C GLU A 23 3.00 24.05 -27.59
N ARG A 24 2.94 22.98 -26.78
CA ARG A 24 2.75 23.06 -25.33
C ARG A 24 3.78 23.91 -24.60
N PHE A 25 5.04 23.91 -25.04
CA PHE A 25 6.12 24.65 -24.39
C PHE A 25 6.45 25.97 -25.08
N PHE A 26 6.30 26.05 -26.41
CA PHE A 26 6.86 27.14 -27.21
C PHE A 26 5.81 28.04 -27.87
N GLN A 27 4.53 27.69 -27.80
CA GLN A 27 3.42 28.49 -28.34
C GLN A 27 2.41 28.77 -27.21
N THR A 28 2.87 29.51 -26.20
CA THR A 28 2.09 29.79 -24.99
C THR A 28 1.92 31.29 -24.79
N ASP A 29 0.90 31.72 -24.05
CA ASP A 29 0.72 33.14 -23.67
C ASP A 29 1.93 33.72 -22.92
N ALA A 30 2.75 32.88 -22.30
CA ALA A 30 3.96 33.26 -21.59
C ALA A 30 5.18 33.51 -22.51
N GLY A 31 5.15 33.02 -23.75
CA GLY A 31 6.23 33.24 -24.71
C GLY A 31 6.11 32.38 -25.98
N HIS A 32 6.40 33.01 -27.12
CA HIS A 32 6.36 32.41 -28.46
C HIS A 32 7.78 32.24 -29.02
N PHE A 33 8.19 31.00 -29.27
CA PHE A 33 9.48 30.68 -29.87
C PHE A 33 9.28 30.13 -31.28
N ASP A 34 10.04 30.67 -32.23
CA ASP A 34 10.07 30.11 -33.59
C ASP A 34 10.89 28.80 -33.58
N TYR A 35 10.33 27.72 -34.13
CA TYR A 35 11.02 26.43 -34.24
C TYR A 35 10.77 25.71 -35.57
N ILE A 36 11.64 24.77 -35.87
CA ILE A 36 11.56 23.83 -37.00
C ILE A 36 11.67 22.41 -36.45
N ILE A 37 10.79 21.53 -36.93
CA ILE A 37 10.83 20.09 -36.63
C ILE A 37 11.29 19.34 -37.88
N ALA A 38 12.32 18.51 -37.74
CA ALA A 38 12.78 17.59 -38.79
C ALA A 38 12.66 16.15 -38.30
N VAL A 39 11.83 15.35 -38.96
CA VAL A 39 11.58 13.94 -38.61
C VAL A 39 12.43 13.03 -39.48
N HIS A 40 13.08 12.06 -38.85
CA HIS A 40 13.95 11.08 -39.47
C HIS A 40 13.48 9.66 -39.15
N GLU A 41 13.37 8.83 -40.20
CA GLU A 41 13.06 7.39 -40.14
C GLU A 41 14.22 6.52 -40.68
N ASP A 42 15.39 7.12 -40.91
CA ASP A 42 16.54 6.48 -41.55
C ASP A 42 17.34 5.55 -40.61
N ARG A 43 16.84 5.33 -39.40
CA ARG A 43 17.44 4.50 -38.35
C ARG A 43 16.37 3.69 -37.65
N ASP A 44 16.79 2.64 -36.93
CA ASP A 44 15.91 1.73 -36.20
C ASP A 44 14.92 2.46 -35.27
N HIS A 45 15.38 3.52 -34.60
CA HIS A 45 14.54 4.43 -33.82
C HIS A 45 14.22 5.70 -34.62
N PRO A 46 12.95 5.92 -35.00
CA PRO A 46 12.55 7.17 -35.61
C PRO A 46 12.67 8.31 -34.60
N HIS A 47 13.06 9.50 -35.07
CA HIS A 47 13.38 10.61 -34.18
C HIS A 47 13.07 11.96 -34.82
N ALA A 48 12.75 12.95 -33.97
CA ALA A 48 12.52 14.33 -34.36
C ALA A 48 13.63 15.23 -33.82
N HIS A 49 14.20 16.05 -34.70
CA HIS A 49 15.07 17.17 -34.35
C HIS A 49 14.24 18.45 -34.24
N LEU A 50 14.22 19.05 -33.06
CA LEU A 50 13.63 20.37 -32.84
C LEU A 50 14.72 21.43 -32.82
N VAL A 51 14.70 22.35 -33.77
CA VAL A 51 15.61 23.51 -33.82
C VAL A 51 14.78 24.74 -33.50
N LEU A 52 15.06 25.39 -32.37
CA LEU A 52 14.36 26.60 -31.95
C LEU A 52 15.28 27.82 -31.97
N ASN A 53 14.69 28.99 -32.25
CA ASN A 53 15.33 30.26 -31.94
C ASN A 53 15.47 30.37 -30.43
N ARG A 54 16.64 30.76 -29.95
CA ARG A 54 16.94 30.78 -28.52
C ARG A 54 16.24 31.92 -27.78
N ARG A 55 15.73 32.93 -28.50
CA ARG A 55 14.98 34.05 -27.94
C ARG A 55 13.53 34.01 -28.42
N SER A 56 12.58 34.21 -27.52
CA SER A 56 11.16 34.34 -27.85
C SER A 56 10.88 35.70 -28.51
N GLN A 57 9.69 35.86 -29.08
CA GLN A 57 9.23 37.15 -29.62
C GLN A 57 9.08 38.23 -28.53
N GLU A 58 8.80 37.80 -27.29
CA GLU A 58 8.65 38.63 -26.09
C GLU A 58 9.99 38.91 -25.39
N GLY A 59 11.06 38.25 -25.84
CA GLY A 59 12.43 38.51 -25.40
C GLY A 59 12.98 37.52 -24.37
N GLU A 60 12.22 36.51 -23.96
CA GLU A 60 12.67 35.45 -23.06
C GLU A 60 13.75 34.58 -23.71
N PHE A 61 14.76 34.18 -22.94
CA PHE A 61 15.77 33.24 -23.41
C PHE A 61 15.42 31.80 -23.04
N PHE A 62 15.48 30.92 -24.02
CA PHE A 62 15.41 29.49 -23.77
C PHE A 62 16.71 28.97 -23.14
N PHE A 63 16.57 28.38 -21.97
CA PHE A 63 17.55 27.52 -21.34
C PHE A 63 16.83 26.42 -20.55
N LEU A 64 17.50 25.27 -20.43
CA LEU A 64 17.02 24.17 -19.60
C LEU A 64 17.63 24.33 -18.21
N GLY A 65 16.78 24.39 -17.18
CA GLY A 65 17.21 24.56 -15.80
C GLY A 65 16.28 23.81 -14.84
N ARG A 66 16.81 23.34 -13.71
CA ARG A 66 16.08 22.48 -12.76
C ARG A 66 14.82 23.13 -12.19
N ASN A 67 14.88 24.42 -11.90
CA ASN A 67 13.75 25.20 -11.36
C ASN A 67 13.19 26.18 -12.41
N HIS A 68 13.33 25.83 -13.69
CA HIS A 68 12.82 26.63 -14.80
C HIS A 68 11.61 25.95 -15.41
N ARG A 69 10.69 26.73 -16.00
CA ARG A 69 9.53 26.20 -16.76
C ARG A 69 9.95 25.31 -17.93
N PHE A 70 11.18 25.48 -18.40
CA PHE A 70 11.85 24.54 -19.29
C PHE A 70 12.82 23.69 -18.47
N ASN A 71 12.37 22.52 -18.03
CA ASN A 71 13.22 21.52 -17.39
C ASN A 71 13.07 20.16 -18.08
N TYR A 72 14.06 19.29 -17.90
CA TYR A 72 14.11 18.00 -18.60
C TYR A 72 12.97 17.05 -18.23
N ASP A 73 12.41 17.18 -17.02
CA ASP A 73 11.35 16.29 -16.55
C ASP A 73 10.01 16.63 -17.17
N ASP A 74 9.68 17.92 -17.26
CA ASP A 74 8.45 18.38 -17.88
C ASP A 74 8.42 18.04 -19.37
N PHE A 75 9.54 18.20 -20.09
CA PHE A 75 9.63 17.77 -21.50
C PHE A 75 9.45 16.25 -21.65
N ARG A 76 9.99 15.45 -20.71
CA ARG A 76 9.87 13.99 -20.76
C ARG A 76 8.45 13.54 -20.47
N LEU A 77 7.83 14.12 -19.44
CA LEU A 77 6.44 13.82 -19.07
C LEU A 77 5.48 14.21 -20.19
N ALA A 78 5.64 15.40 -20.76
CA ALA A 78 4.84 15.83 -21.90
C ALA A 78 5.02 14.91 -23.11
N MET A 79 6.23 14.43 -23.38
CA MET A 79 6.45 13.48 -24.47
C MET A 79 5.67 12.17 -24.27
N VAL A 80 5.60 11.65 -23.04
CA VAL A 80 4.78 10.46 -22.73
C VAL A 80 3.29 10.76 -22.89
N GLU A 81 2.81 11.86 -22.31
CA GLU A 81 1.40 12.25 -22.36
C GLU A 81 0.90 12.50 -23.79
N GLU A 82 1.71 13.16 -24.62
CA GLU A 82 1.36 13.41 -26.02
C GLU A 82 1.44 12.12 -26.84
N ALA A 83 2.45 11.26 -26.61
CA ALA A 83 2.57 9.98 -27.31
C ALA A 83 1.40 9.03 -27.08
N GLU A 84 0.84 9.01 -25.87
CA GLU A 84 -0.29 8.16 -25.51
C GLU A 84 -1.53 8.44 -26.38
N LYS A 85 -1.76 9.71 -26.76
CA LYS A 85 -2.88 10.12 -27.64
C LYS A 85 -2.82 9.47 -29.02
N TYR A 86 -1.62 9.10 -29.47
CA TYR A 86 -1.36 8.46 -30.76
C TYR A 86 -1.12 6.95 -30.63
N GLY A 87 -1.39 6.37 -29.45
CA GLY A 87 -1.18 4.95 -29.19
C GLY A 87 0.28 4.54 -29.06
N VAL A 88 1.19 5.51 -28.92
CA VAL A 88 2.63 5.26 -28.74
C VAL A 88 2.91 5.24 -27.24
N ARG A 89 3.33 4.08 -26.73
CA ARG A 89 3.68 3.93 -25.31
C ARG A 89 5.14 4.28 -25.10
N LEU A 90 5.39 5.23 -24.20
CA LEU A 90 6.70 5.69 -23.78
C LEU A 90 6.79 5.65 -22.26
N GLU A 91 8.00 5.56 -21.72
CA GLU A 91 8.26 5.65 -20.30
C GLU A 91 9.16 6.84 -19.93
N ALA A 92 8.74 7.59 -18.90
CA ALA A 92 9.41 8.82 -18.46
C ALA A 92 10.44 8.62 -17.34
N THR A 93 10.94 7.40 -17.06
CA THR A 93 11.90 7.26 -15.95
C THR A 93 13.28 7.79 -16.33
N ARG A 94 13.98 8.33 -15.33
CA ARG A 94 15.35 8.80 -15.50
C ARG A 94 16.32 7.62 -15.47
N ARG A 95 17.57 7.89 -15.88
CA ARG A 95 18.66 6.90 -15.74
C ARG A 95 18.86 6.53 -14.27
N VAL A 96 18.82 7.52 -13.38
CA VAL A 96 18.94 7.32 -11.93
C VAL A 96 17.78 6.51 -11.36
N ASP A 97 16.54 6.72 -11.81
CA ASP A 97 15.37 5.95 -11.34
C ASP A 97 15.50 4.46 -11.66
N ARG A 98 16.20 4.13 -12.74
CA ARG A 98 16.51 2.75 -13.13
C ARG A 98 17.79 2.20 -12.50
N GLY A 99 18.43 2.90 -11.57
CA GLY A 99 19.63 2.42 -10.87
C GLY A 99 20.97 2.77 -11.53
N ALA A 100 21.00 3.67 -12.52
CA ALA A 100 22.25 4.06 -13.16
C ALA A 100 23.05 5.06 -12.30
N VAL A 101 24.15 4.59 -11.72
CA VAL A 101 25.02 5.35 -10.83
C VAL A 101 26.11 6.17 -11.55
N HIS A 102 26.25 6.03 -12.87
CA HIS A 102 27.28 6.71 -13.65
C HIS A 102 26.69 7.76 -14.60
N TYR A 103 27.48 8.79 -14.90
CA TYR A 103 27.17 9.75 -15.95
C TYR A 103 27.21 9.09 -17.34
N PRO A 104 26.34 9.53 -18.27
CA PRO A 104 26.42 9.08 -19.65
C PRO A 104 27.78 9.41 -20.26
N ALA A 105 28.24 8.55 -21.18
CA ALA A 105 29.47 8.79 -21.92
C ALA A 105 29.37 10.12 -22.70
N PRO A 106 30.41 10.98 -22.66
CA PRO A 106 30.39 12.24 -23.40
C PRO A 106 30.36 11.95 -24.91
N THR A 107 29.74 12.83 -25.69
CA THR A 107 29.58 12.66 -27.15
C THR A 107 30.90 12.32 -27.86
N ARG A 108 32.03 12.93 -27.44
CA ARG A 108 33.37 12.63 -27.98
C ARG A 108 33.78 11.17 -27.77
N GLU A 109 33.48 10.60 -26.60
CA GLU A 109 33.77 9.21 -26.28
C GLU A 109 32.86 8.25 -27.04
N VAL A 110 31.60 8.61 -27.26
CA VAL A 110 30.66 7.82 -28.08
C VAL A 110 31.18 7.68 -29.51
N TYR A 111 31.64 8.77 -30.12
CA TYR A 111 32.22 8.71 -31.47
C TYR A 111 33.55 7.95 -31.50
N ALA A 112 34.45 8.19 -30.54
CA ALA A 112 35.73 7.47 -30.46
C ALA A 112 35.52 5.95 -30.28
N ALA A 113 34.59 5.56 -29.40
CA ALA A 113 34.25 4.16 -29.18
C ALA A 113 33.65 3.50 -30.43
N LYS A 114 32.83 4.23 -31.19
CA LYS A 114 32.27 3.77 -32.46
C LYS A 114 33.36 3.54 -33.52
N ASP A 115 34.30 4.48 -33.66
CA ASP A 115 35.42 4.36 -34.59
C ASP A 115 36.35 3.19 -34.21
N GLU A 116 36.47 2.91 -32.91
CA GLU A 116 37.29 1.83 -32.35
C GLU A 116 36.54 0.48 -32.23
N GLY A 117 35.25 0.41 -32.59
CA GLY A 117 34.44 -0.82 -32.51
C GLY A 117 34.21 -1.35 -31.08
N ARG A 118 34.19 -0.47 -30.08
CA ARG A 118 34.00 -0.81 -28.66
C ARG A 118 32.80 -0.09 -28.04
N ALA A 119 32.39 -0.52 -26.85
CA ALA A 119 31.37 0.19 -26.08
C ALA A 119 31.91 1.55 -25.54
N PRO A 120 31.09 2.62 -25.50
CA PRO A 120 31.44 3.87 -24.86
C PRO A 120 31.68 3.69 -23.36
N ARG A 121 32.71 4.35 -22.81
CA ARG A 121 32.96 4.33 -21.36
C ARG A 121 32.16 5.42 -20.65
N GLU A 122 31.40 5.01 -19.65
CA GLU A 122 30.68 5.91 -18.76
C GLU A 122 31.63 6.56 -17.75
N ARG A 123 31.25 7.73 -17.24
CA ARG A 123 32.06 8.47 -16.24
C ARG A 123 31.48 8.24 -14.86
N GLU A 124 32.32 7.83 -13.92
CA GLU A 124 31.91 7.60 -12.54
C GLU A 124 31.43 8.90 -11.88
N ARG A 125 30.37 8.79 -11.07
CA ARG A 125 29.97 9.81 -10.10
C ARG A 125 30.81 9.60 -8.84
N VAL A 126 31.27 10.69 -8.21
CA VAL A 126 32.10 10.62 -7.00
C VAL A 126 31.62 11.60 -5.93
N GLY A 127 31.96 11.32 -4.67
CA GLY A 127 31.70 12.23 -3.55
C GLY A 127 30.22 12.51 -3.33
N THR A 128 29.88 13.79 -3.10
CA THR A 128 28.52 14.25 -2.80
C THR A 128 27.51 13.91 -3.90
N ASP A 129 27.96 13.92 -5.16
CA ASP A 129 27.08 13.61 -6.29
C ASP A 129 26.69 12.14 -6.33
N LEU A 130 27.64 11.23 -6.06
CA LEU A 130 27.34 9.81 -5.91
C LEU A 130 26.39 9.57 -4.74
N ALA A 131 26.63 10.22 -3.59
CA ALA A 131 25.79 10.08 -2.41
C ALA A 131 24.34 10.51 -2.69
N ARG A 132 24.15 11.63 -3.40
CA ARG A 132 22.82 12.10 -3.83
C ARG A 132 22.14 11.11 -4.78
N THR A 133 22.85 10.63 -5.80
CA THR A 133 22.29 9.65 -6.74
C THR A 133 21.88 8.34 -6.06
N LEU A 134 22.69 7.85 -5.11
CA LEU A 134 22.34 6.67 -4.33
C LEU A 134 21.10 6.91 -3.45
N ALA A 135 20.93 8.12 -2.91
CA ALA A 135 19.74 8.49 -2.15
C ALA A 135 18.49 8.54 -3.05
N GLU A 136 18.60 9.07 -4.27
CA GLU A 136 17.51 9.06 -5.26
C GLU A 136 17.11 7.63 -5.64
N ILE A 137 18.09 6.75 -5.92
CA ILE A 137 17.84 5.33 -6.19
C ILE A 137 17.13 4.65 -5.01
N ALA A 138 17.55 4.93 -3.78
CA ALA A 138 16.93 4.39 -2.57
C ALA A 138 15.49 4.90 -2.39
N ASN A 139 15.22 6.15 -2.78
CA ASN A 139 13.87 6.69 -2.80
C ASN A 139 13.00 5.97 -3.84
N THR A 140 13.50 5.77 -5.06
CA THR A 140 12.78 5.05 -6.12
C THR A 140 12.48 3.60 -5.73
N ARG A 141 13.42 2.93 -5.05
CA ARG A 141 13.16 1.63 -4.41
C ARG A 141 11.96 1.69 -3.46
N THR A 142 11.92 2.71 -2.59
CA THR A 142 10.84 2.88 -1.61
C THR A 142 9.49 3.07 -2.31
N VAL A 143 9.47 3.86 -3.39
CA VAL A 143 8.29 4.06 -4.22
C VAL A 143 7.81 2.73 -4.84
N TYR A 144 8.71 1.93 -5.42
CA TYR A 144 8.33 0.63 -5.97
C TYR A 144 7.79 -0.34 -4.92
N HIS A 145 8.37 -0.42 -3.73
CA HIS A 145 7.81 -1.24 -2.66
C HIS A 145 6.45 -0.72 -2.15
N SER A 146 6.27 0.59 -2.10
CA SER A 146 5.00 1.22 -1.72
C SER A 146 3.91 0.91 -2.73
N LEU A 147 4.21 1.06 -4.02
CA LEU A 147 3.31 0.70 -5.12
C LEU A 147 3.04 -0.82 -5.16
N ALA A 148 4.02 -1.66 -4.83
CA ALA A 148 3.80 -3.11 -4.72
C ALA A 148 2.81 -3.45 -3.60
N THR A 149 2.93 -2.75 -2.46
CA THR A 149 2.00 -2.91 -1.33
C THR A 149 0.59 -2.50 -1.71
N GLU A 150 0.45 -1.38 -2.44
CA GLU A 150 -0.86 -0.91 -2.92
C GLU A 150 -1.44 -1.83 -3.99
N ALA A 151 -0.62 -2.32 -4.94
CA ALA A 151 -1.03 -3.31 -5.92
C ALA A 151 -1.51 -4.62 -5.25
N SER A 152 -0.83 -5.09 -4.20
CA SER A 152 -1.27 -6.26 -3.43
C SER A 152 -2.56 -5.98 -2.65
N ARG A 153 -2.76 -4.78 -2.09
CA ARG A 153 -4.04 -4.37 -1.49
C ARG A 153 -5.18 -4.40 -2.50
N GLU A 154 -4.93 -4.03 -3.73
CA GLU A 154 -5.87 -4.15 -4.84
C GLU A 154 -5.94 -5.56 -5.44
N ALA A 155 -5.28 -6.56 -4.84
CA ALA A 155 -5.18 -7.94 -5.30
C ALA A 155 -4.59 -8.12 -6.73
N ARG A 156 -3.69 -7.22 -7.15
CA ARG A 156 -2.89 -7.29 -8.39
C ARG A 156 -1.50 -7.86 -8.10
N GLU A 157 -1.46 -9.14 -7.75
CA GLU A 157 -0.25 -9.80 -7.22
C GLU A 157 0.90 -9.92 -8.23
N ASP A 158 0.61 -10.00 -9.52
CA ASP A 158 1.60 -10.02 -10.60
C ASP A 158 2.33 -8.67 -10.73
N ILE A 159 1.57 -7.57 -10.70
CA ILE A 159 2.08 -6.20 -10.68
C ILE A 159 2.84 -5.95 -9.37
N ALA A 160 2.28 -6.38 -8.24
CA ALA A 160 2.93 -6.29 -6.94
C ALA A 160 4.29 -7.00 -6.95
N ALA A 161 4.34 -8.23 -7.48
CA ALA A 161 5.57 -9.00 -7.59
C ALA A 161 6.58 -8.35 -8.56
N ALA A 162 6.13 -7.77 -9.67
CA ALA A 162 7.01 -7.07 -10.62
C ALA A 162 7.62 -5.80 -10.00
N LEU A 163 6.81 -4.97 -9.34
CA LEU A 163 7.25 -3.77 -8.63
C LEU A 163 8.19 -4.13 -7.47
N PHE A 164 7.86 -5.17 -6.71
CA PHE A 164 8.72 -5.67 -5.63
C PHE A 164 10.09 -6.11 -6.17
N ARG A 165 10.11 -6.89 -7.27
CA ARG A 165 11.37 -7.29 -7.93
C ARG A 165 12.17 -6.10 -8.44
N ALA A 166 11.52 -5.09 -9.01
CA ALA A 166 12.21 -3.86 -9.45
C ALA A 166 12.86 -3.13 -8.25
N GLY A 167 12.15 -3.01 -7.13
CA GLY A 167 12.70 -2.48 -5.88
C GLY A 167 13.90 -3.28 -5.36
N GLU A 168 13.84 -4.60 -5.42
CA GLU A 168 14.95 -5.47 -5.01
C GLU A 168 16.16 -5.39 -5.95
N VAL A 169 15.96 -5.22 -7.26
CA VAL A 169 17.08 -4.97 -8.20
C VAL A 169 17.82 -3.69 -7.82
N LEU A 170 17.09 -2.60 -7.55
CA LEU A 170 17.68 -1.34 -7.09
C LEU A 170 18.38 -1.48 -5.72
N ALA A 171 17.80 -2.29 -4.81
CA ALA A 171 18.38 -2.57 -3.49
C ALA A 171 19.78 -3.19 -3.56
N HIS A 172 20.00 -4.04 -4.56
CA HIS A 172 21.27 -4.73 -4.78
C HIS A 172 22.24 -3.93 -5.66
N GLY A 173 21.93 -2.66 -5.96
CA GLY A 173 22.73 -1.82 -6.85
C GLY A 173 22.67 -2.21 -8.32
N GLY A 174 21.66 -2.99 -8.71
CA GLY A 174 21.39 -3.37 -10.08
C GLY A 174 20.64 -2.28 -10.86
N GLN A 175 20.59 -2.44 -12.18
CA GLN A 175 19.80 -1.58 -13.06
C GLN A 175 18.54 -2.31 -13.54
N VAL A 176 17.41 -1.62 -13.57
CA VAL A 176 16.16 -2.15 -14.13
C VAL A 176 16.25 -2.13 -15.66
N ASP A 177 16.01 -3.28 -16.29
CA ASP A 177 16.12 -3.46 -17.73
C ASP A 177 15.07 -2.66 -18.51
N ARG A 178 15.44 -2.26 -19.74
CA ARG A 178 14.58 -1.50 -20.68
C ARG A 178 13.75 -2.38 -21.61
N THR A 179 13.95 -3.70 -21.58
CA THR A 179 13.24 -4.63 -22.46
C THR A 179 11.80 -4.79 -21.98
N GLY A 180 10.95 -3.87 -22.42
CA GLY A 180 9.51 -4.04 -22.42
C GLY A 180 9.12 -5.02 -23.52
N ASP A 181 9.21 -6.33 -23.25
CA ASP A 181 8.23 -7.22 -23.86
C ASP A 181 6.90 -6.80 -23.24
N VAL A 182 6.15 -5.99 -23.98
CA VAL A 182 4.81 -5.54 -23.64
C VAL A 182 3.99 -6.80 -23.36
N TYR A 183 3.68 -7.06 -22.08
CA TYR A 183 2.48 -7.84 -21.77
C TYR A 183 1.34 -7.11 -22.48
N MET A 184 0.60 -7.86 -23.31
CA MET A 184 -0.48 -7.42 -24.20
C MET A 184 -0.03 -7.10 -25.64
N ALA A 185 -0.02 -8.14 -26.46
CA ALA A 185 -0.03 -8.00 -27.92
C ALA A 185 -1.34 -7.37 -28.40
N GLU A 186 -1.16 -6.37 -29.27
CA GLU A 186 -1.93 -5.94 -30.46
C GLU A 186 -3.48 -6.04 -30.43
N ASP A 187 -4.10 -4.87 -30.64
CA ASP A 187 -5.50 -4.57 -31.00
C ASP A 187 -6.58 -4.46 -29.90
N GLN A 188 -6.35 -4.89 -28.65
CA GLN A 188 -7.39 -4.77 -27.61
C GLN A 188 -6.83 -4.20 -26.30
N SER A 189 -7.50 -3.18 -25.76
CA SER A 189 -7.15 -2.66 -24.44
C SER A 189 -7.42 -3.74 -23.37
N PHE A 190 -6.71 -3.66 -22.24
CA PHE A 190 -6.97 -4.54 -21.10
C PHE A 190 -8.43 -4.45 -20.62
N GLU A 191 -9.03 -3.27 -20.73
CA GLU A 191 -10.43 -3.03 -20.40
C GLU A 191 -11.39 -3.73 -21.38
N ASP A 192 -11.07 -3.76 -22.68
CA ASP A 192 -11.84 -4.51 -23.69
C ASP A 192 -11.80 -6.01 -23.43
N LEU A 193 -10.61 -6.54 -23.11
CA LEU A 193 -10.42 -7.96 -22.79
C LEU A 193 -11.16 -8.35 -21.51
N ARG A 194 -11.12 -7.50 -20.48
CA ARG A 194 -11.86 -7.69 -19.23
C ARG A 194 -13.37 -7.70 -19.47
N SER A 195 -13.86 -6.77 -20.29
CA SER A 195 -15.29 -6.67 -20.64
C SER A 195 -15.77 -7.88 -21.44
N LEU A 196 -15.00 -8.29 -22.46
CA LEU A 196 -15.29 -9.48 -23.26
C LEU A 196 -15.24 -10.77 -22.42
N TYR A 197 -14.28 -10.86 -21.51
CA TYR A 197 -14.17 -11.97 -20.57
C TYR A 197 -15.38 -12.04 -19.64
N ALA A 198 -15.79 -10.91 -19.04
CA ALA A 198 -16.95 -10.83 -18.17
C ALA A 198 -18.25 -11.24 -18.90
N GLU A 199 -18.44 -10.79 -20.15
CA GLU A 199 -19.60 -11.19 -20.97
C GLU A 199 -19.63 -12.70 -21.23
N LYS A 200 -18.50 -13.27 -21.65
CA LYS A 200 -18.38 -14.71 -21.90
C LYS A 200 -18.57 -15.53 -20.62
N LEU A 201 -18.02 -15.06 -19.50
CA LEU A 201 -18.17 -15.71 -18.20
C LEU A 201 -19.64 -15.74 -17.76
N ALA A 202 -20.34 -14.61 -17.85
CA ALA A 202 -21.77 -14.54 -17.53
C ALA A 202 -22.61 -15.51 -18.39
N ARG A 203 -22.29 -15.63 -19.68
CA ARG A 203 -22.94 -16.60 -20.57
C ARG A 203 -22.69 -18.04 -20.14
N VAL A 204 -21.45 -18.40 -19.79
CA VAL A 204 -21.10 -19.75 -19.33
C VAL A 204 -21.80 -20.06 -18.01
N GLN A 205 -21.80 -19.13 -17.05
CA GLN A 205 -22.52 -19.28 -15.79
C GLN A 205 -24.03 -19.48 -16.00
N GLY A 206 -24.64 -18.74 -16.93
CA GLY A 206 -26.05 -18.94 -17.31
C GLY A 206 -26.32 -20.34 -17.89
N MET A 207 -25.45 -20.81 -18.79
CA MET A 207 -25.56 -22.18 -19.34
C MET A 207 -25.40 -23.27 -18.29
N ILE A 208 -24.59 -23.04 -17.25
CA ILE A 208 -24.41 -23.96 -16.12
C ILE A 208 -25.67 -23.96 -15.24
N ALA A 209 -26.24 -22.79 -14.96
CA ALA A 209 -27.44 -22.66 -14.13
C ALA A 209 -28.64 -23.44 -14.70
N GLU A 210 -28.78 -23.50 -16.04
CA GLU A 210 -29.86 -24.25 -16.72
C GLU A 210 -29.68 -25.79 -16.68
N LYS A 211 -28.54 -26.29 -16.22
CA LYS A 211 -28.29 -27.74 -16.12
C LYS A 211 -28.99 -28.35 -14.92
N SER A 212 -29.15 -29.67 -14.97
CA SER A 212 -29.68 -30.44 -13.84
C SER A 212 -28.75 -30.34 -12.63
N ASP A 213 -29.32 -30.48 -11.43
CA ASP A 213 -28.58 -30.44 -10.17
C ASP A 213 -27.43 -31.47 -10.09
N ALA A 214 -27.55 -32.59 -10.82
CA ALA A 214 -26.52 -33.62 -10.88
C ALA A 214 -25.36 -33.29 -11.84
N GLU A 215 -25.62 -32.54 -12.90
CA GLU A 215 -24.59 -32.19 -13.92
C GLU A 215 -23.87 -30.88 -13.60
N ARG A 216 -24.51 -29.98 -12.85
CA ARG A 216 -24.02 -28.63 -12.54
C ARG A 216 -22.64 -28.64 -11.84
N PRO A 217 -22.39 -29.45 -10.79
CA PRO A 217 -21.14 -29.37 -10.02
C PRO A 217 -19.88 -29.65 -10.85
N VAL A 218 -19.94 -30.60 -11.77
CA VAL A 218 -18.82 -30.93 -12.66
C VAL A 218 -18.48 -29.77 -13.59
N LEU A 219 -19.49 -29.03 -14.06
CA LEU A 219 -19.28 -27.86 -14.92
C LEU A 219 -18.79 -26.65 -14.12
N GLU A 220 -19.28 -26.47 -12.90
CA GLU A 220 -18.79 -25.44 -11.97
C GLU A 220 -17.32 -25.65 -11.62
N LYS A 221 -16.90 -26.89 -11.35
CA LYS A 221 -15.49 -27.24 -11.13
C LYS A 221 -14.61 -26.88 -12.33
N ARG A 222 -15.03 -27.26 -13.54
CA ARG A 222 -14.30 -26.90 -14.78
C ARG A 222 -14.23 -25.40 -14.99
N LEU A 223 -15.29 -24.65 -14.68
CA LEU A 223 -15.28 -23.20 -14.78
C LEU A 223 -14.25 -22.60 -13.82
N ILE A 224 -14.23 -23.04 -12.57
CA ILE A 224 -13.27 -22.58 -11.57
C ILE A 224 -11.82 -22.92 -11.96
N GLU A 225 -11.58 -24.10 -12.54
CA GLU A 225 -10.26 -24.47 -13.08
C GLU A 225 -9.80 -23.51 -14.18
N ILE A 226 -10.71 -23.09 -15.07
CA ILE A 226 -10.43 -22.07 -16.10
C ILE A 226 -10.17 -20.70 -15.43
N GLN A 227 -11.01 -20.30 -14.47
CA GLN A 227 -10.86 -19.02 -13.76
C GLN A 227 -9.53 -18.93 -13.00
N THR A 228 -9.02 -20.05 -12.49
CA THR A 228 -7.71 -20.12 -11.82
C THR A 228 -6.57 -19.73 -12.78
N GLN A 229 -6.65 -20.12 -14.06
CA GLN A 229 -5.64 -19.75 -15.06
C GLN A 229 -5.59 -18.24 -15.35
N VAL A 230 -6.71 -17.55 -15.11
CA VAL A 230 -6.87 -16.12 -15.35
C VAL A 230 -7.07 -15.32 -14.06
N GLN A 231 -6.61 -15.85 -12.92
CA GLN A 231 -6.76 -15.21 -11.60
C GLN A 231 -6.24 -13.76 -11.58
N HIS A 232 -5.18 -13.45 -12.33
CA HIS A 232 -4.61 -12.11 -12.47
C HIS A 232 -5.58 -11.08 -13.05
N MET A 233 -6.58 -11.51 -13.83
CA MET A 233 -7.66 -10.65 -14.35
C MET A 233 -8.79 -10.43 -13.32
N GLN A 234 -8.66 -10.97 -12.12
CA GLN A 234 -9.63 -10.87 -11.02
C GLN A 234 -11.06 -11.29 -11.39
N PRO A 235 -11.26 -12.52 -11.91
CA PRO A 235 -12.57 -12.97 -12.39
C PRO A 235 -13.65 -13.04 -11.29
N LEU A 236 -13.25 -13.07 -10.01
CA LEU A 236 -14.14 -13.06 -8.85
C LEU A 236 -14.01 -11.77 -8.02
N GLY A 237 -13.42 -10.71 -8.59
CA GLY A 237 -13.05 -9.49 -7.87
C GLY A 237 -12.04 -9.79 -6.75
N LEU A 238 -12.23 -9.17 -5.58
CA LEU A 238 -11.37 -9.36 -4.41
C LEU A 238 -11.26 -10.81 -3.92
N ARG A 239 -12.23 -11.66 -4.26
CA ARG A 239 -12.22 -13.09 -3.88
C ARG A 239 -11.35 -13.95 -4.79
N SER A 240 -10.71 -13.38 -5.81
CA SER A 240 -9.91 -14.16 -6.77
C SER A 240 -8.70 -14.86 -6.13
N SER A 241 -8.21 -14.39 -4.97
CA SER A 241 -7.19 -15.11 -4.17
C SER A 241 -7.61 -16.53 -3.81
N THR A 242 -8.90 -16.73 -3.51
CA THR A 242 -9.48 -18.03 -3.10
C THR A 242 -9.44 -19.10 -4.20
N LEU A 243 -9.13 -18.73 -5.45
CA LEU A 243 -8.92 -19.68 -6.55
C LEU A 243 -7.64 -20.50 -6.38
N SER A 244 -6.64 -19.95 -5.68
CA SER A 244 -5.36 -20.62 -5.37
C SER A 244 -5.32 -21.24 -3.97
N GLU A 245 -6.29 -20.93 -3.10
CA GLU A 245 -6.35 -21.45 -1.74
C GLU A 245 -6.91 -22.88 -1.73
N THR A 246 -6.35 -23.74 -0.88
CA THR A 246 -6.90 -25.08 -0.64
C THR A 246 -8.30 -24.98 -0.04
N PRO A 247 -9.22 -25.91 -0.36
CA PRO A 247 -10.52 -25.96 0.29
C PRO A 247 -10.35 -26.23 1.79
N SER A 248 -11.41 -25.97 2.57
CA SER A 248 -11.40 -26.13 4.02
C SER A 248 -11.04 -27.57 4.44
N GLU A 249 -10.38 -27.76 5.60
CA GLU A 249 -9.99 -29.11 6.02
C GLU A 249 -11.17 -30.00 6.42
N GLY A 250 -12.29 -29.41 6.86
CA GLY A 250 -13.45 -30.13 7.41
C GLY A 250 -14.76 -29.89 6.68
N GLY A 251 -14.81 -29.05 5.66
CA GLY A 251 -16.06 -28.75 4.97
C GLY A 251 -16.66 -29.97 4.27
N ILE A 252 -18.00 -30.04 4.23
CA ILE A 252 -18.72 -31.18 3.66
C ILE A 252 -18.49 -31.35 2.15
N TYR A 253 -18.09 -30.28 1.45
CA TYR A 253 -17.81 -30.29 0.03
C TYR A 253 -16.32 -30.29 -0.31
N SER A 254 -15.45 -30.16 0.69
CA SER A 254 -14.01 -30.07 0.47
C SER A 254 -13.46 -31.37 -0.08
N GLU A 255 -12.78 -31.31 -1.23
CA GLU A 255 -12.10 -32.48 -1.80
C GLU A 255 -11.02 -33.03 -0.85
N ALA A 256 -10.42 -32.18 0.01
CA ALA A 256 -9.48 -32.59 1.03
C ALA A 256 -10.12 -33.39 2.18
N ASN A 257 -11.42 -33.19 2.44
CA ASN A 257 -12.17 -33.93 3.47
C ASN A 257 -12.84 -35.22 2.92
N ILE A 258 -13.12 -35.29 1.63
CA ILE A 258 -13.85 -36.42 1.01
C ILE A 258 -12.95 -37.65 0.82
N ASP A 259 -13.37 -38.80 1.34
CA ASP A 259 -12.72 -40.09 1.11
C ASP A 259 -13.10 -40.65 -0.28
N ALA A 260 -12.16 -40.51 -1.23
CA ALA A 260 -12.33 -40.98 -2.60
C ALA A 260 -12.63 -42.49 -2.69
N SER A 261 -12.20 -43.30 -1.72
CA SER A 261 -12.44 -44.75 -1.71
C SER A 261 -13.88 -45.15 -1.37
N GLN A 262 -14.64 -44.26 -0.75
CA GLN A 262 -15.99 -44.52 -0.27
C GLN A 262 -17.09 -43.78 -1.07
N ARG A 263 -16.74 -43.14 -2.21
CA ARG A 263 -17.68 -42.37 -3.04
C ARG A 263 -18.87 -43.20 -3.55
N GLU A 264 -18.65 -44.49 -3.84
CA GLU A 264 -19.72 -45.38 -4.32
C GLU A 264 -20.88 -45.53 -3.31
N ARG A 265 -20.63 -45.31 -2.02
CA ARG A 265 -21.67 -45.39 -0.97
C ARG A 265 -22.72 -44.30 -1.09
N LEU A 266 -22.38 -43.15 -1.69
CA LEU A 266 -23.34 -42.10 -1.98
C LEU A 266 -24.43 -42.55 -2.96
N ALA A 267 -24.20 -43.67 -3.67
CA ALA A 267 -25.21 -44.28 -4.53
C ALA A 267 -26.28 -45.08 -3.75
N GLU A 268 -25.99 -45.46 -2.49
CA GLU A 268 -26.84 -46.35 -1.70
C GLU A 268 -28.19 -45.68 -1.34
N PRO A 269 -29.33 -46.37 -1.57
CA PRO A 269 -30.66 -45.80 -1.30
C PRO A 269 -30.92 -45.40 0.16
N ASP A 270 -30.32 -46.14 1.10
CA ASP A 270 -30.48 -45.89 2.54
C ASP A 270 -29.75 -44.60 2.96
N LEU A 271 -28.49 -44.44 2.54
CA LEU A 271 -27.73 -43.21 2.79
C LEU A 271 -28.41 -42.00 2.13
N ARG A 272 -28.86 -42.14 0.87
CA ARG A 272 -29.60 -41.06 0.19
C ARG A 272 -30.87 -40.66 0.92
N SER A 273 -31.59 -41.63 1.49
CA SER A 273 -32.81 -41.36 2.27
C SER A 273 -32.50 -40.63 3.59
N ARG A 274 -31.34 -40.91 4.21
CA ARG A 274 -30.86 -40.21 5.41
C ARG A 274 -30.36 -38.79 5.10
N ILE A 275 -29.67 -38.59 3.97
CA ILE A 275 -29.29 -37.26 3.48
C ILE A 275 -30.56 -36.43 3.18
N ASP A 276 -31.53 -37.01 2.48
CA ASP A 276 -32.82 -36.36 2.23
C ASP A 276 -33.52 -35.95 3.52
N ALA A 277 -33.49 -36.83 4.54
CA ALA A 277 -34.05 -36.53 5.83
C ALA A 277 -33.43 -35.31 6.52
N ALA A 278 -32.10 -35.15 6.44
CA ALA A 278 -31.36 -34.01 7.00
C ALA A 278 -31.61 -32.71 6.22
N LEU A 279 -31.85 -32.80 4.91
CA LEU A 279 -32.09 -31.64 4.05
C LEU A 279 -33.55 -31.14 4.06
N ARG A 280 -34.48 -31.85 4.73
CA ARG A 280 -35.91 -31.51 4.68
C ARG A 280 -36.19 -30.08 5.16
N GLY A 281 -36.91 -29.33 4.33
CA GLY A 281 -37.34 -27.96 4.66
C GLY A 281 -36.24 -26.89 4.52
N THR A 282 -35.11 -27.23 3.91
CA THR A 282 -34.01 -26.29 3.58
C THR A 282 -34.07 -25.80 2.13
N GLY A 283 -34.82 -26.48 1.26
CA GLY A 283 -34.81 -26.21 -0.18
C GLY A 283 -33.57 -26.75 -0.92
N ILE A 284 -32.60 -27.33 -0.20
CA ILE A 284 -31.42 -27.95 -0.77
C ILE A 284 -31.77 -29.36 -1.27
N SER A 285 -31.37 -29.70 -2.49
CA SER A 285 -31.67 -30.98 -3.13
C SER A 285 -30.64 -32.04 -2.77
N THR A 286 -31.12 -33.22 -2.35
CA THR A 286 -30.28 -34.41 -2.09
C THR A 286 -29.41 -34.78 -3.28
N SER A 287 -29.93 -34.67 -4.51
CA SER A 287 -29.15 -35.00 -5.71
C SER A 287 -28.01 -34.00 -5.95
N GLU A 288 -28.21 -32.74 -5.59
CA GLU A 288 -27.18 -31.70 -5.74
C GLU A 288 -26.05 -31.86 -4.72
N VAL A 289 -26.41 -32.10 -3.45
CA VAL A 289 -25.44 -32.33 -2.38
C VAL A 289 -24.58 -33.54 -2.70
N VAL A 290 -25.21 -34.66 -3.10
CA VAL A 290 -24.48 -35.87 -3.52
C VAL A 290 -23.56 -35.58 -4.70
N ALA A 291 -24.04 -34.89 -5.74
CA ALA A 291 -23.21 -34.57 -6.91
C ALA A 291 -22.02 -33.65 -6.57
N ARG A 292 -22.19 -32.69 -5.65
CA ARG A 292 -21.10 -31.83 -5.17
C ARG A 292 -20.07 -32.62 -4.37
N ILE A 293 -20.48 -33.54 -3.51
CA ILE A 293 -19.57 -34.42 -2.76
C ILE A 293 -18.84 -35.39 -3.70
N GLU A 294 -19.53 -35.97 -4.69
CA GLU A 294 -18.90 -36.83 -5.70
C GLU A 294 -17.85 -36.07 -6.53
N THR A 295 -18.12 -34.79 -6.83
CA THR A 295 -17.24 -33.91 -7.59
C THR A 295 -16.05 -33.40 -6.77
N GLY A 296 -16.30 -32.98 -5.52
CA GLY A 296 -15.34 -32.38 -4.60
C GLY A 296 -14.88 -30.98 -5.02
N ALA A 297 -14.92 -30.02 -4.09
CA ALA A 297 -14.39 -28.69 -4.31
C ALA A 297 -12.86 -28.70 -4.32
N SER A 298 -12.25 -28.31 -5.44
CA SER A 298 -10.79 -28.33 -5.63
C SER A 298 -10.06 -27.16 -4.99
N ASN A 299 -10.76 -26.05 -4.70
CA ASN A 299 -10.24 -24.86 -4.05
C ASN A 299 -11.31 -24.19 -3.18
N ALA A 300 -10.89 -23.23 -2.36
CA ALA A 300 -11.77 -22.49 -1.47
C ALA A 300 -12.85 -21.69 -2.23
N ALA A 301 -12.54 -21.18 -3.43
CA ALA A 301 -13.50 -20.45 -4.25
C ALA A 301 -14.75 -21.28 -4.59
N LEU A 302 -14.56 -22.51 -5.08
CA LEU A 302 -15.68 -23.39 -5.45
C LEU A 302 -16.49 -23.84 -4.23
N GLU A 303 -15.81 -24.17 -3.13
CA GLU A 303 -16.46 -24.55 -1.88
C GLU A 303 -17.36 -23.41 -1.36
N HIS A 304 -16.83 -22.19 -1.30
CA HIS A 304 -17.61 -21.03 -0.86
C HIS A 304 -18.76 -20.70 -1.79
N GLN A 305 -18.62 -20.94 -3.11
CA GLN A 305 -19.72 -20.77 -4.06
C GLN A 305 -20.87 -21.73 -3.76
N TRP A 306 -20.59 -23.01 -3.51
CA TRP A 306 -21.61 -23.99 -3.16
C TRP A 306 -22.29 -23.68 -1.83
N ILE A 307 -21.53 -23.29 -0.80
CA ILE A 307 -22.08 -22.89 0.50
C ILE A 307 -22.98 -21.65 0.35
N ALA A 308 -22.58 -20.65 -0.44
CA ALA A 308 -23.40 -19.47 -0.70
C ALA A 308 -24.70 -19.81 -1.46
N ASN A 309 -24.65 -20.77 -2.39
CA ASN A 309 -25.84 -21.26 -3.07
C ASN A 309 -26.81 -21.96 -2.12
N ASP A 310 -26.29 -22.74 -1.17
CA ASP A 310 -27.12 -23.43 -0.17
C ASP A 310 -27.74 -22.44 0.82
N LEU A 311 -27.00 -21.41 1.22
CA LEU A 311 -27.51 -20.32 2.04
C LEU A 311 -28.69 -19.60 1.35
N SER A 312 -28.57 -19.33 0.05
CA SER A 312 -29.66 -18.73 -0.74
C SER A 312 -30.89 -19.63 -0.78
N LYS A 313 -30.74 -20.94 -0.93
CA LYS A 313 -31.87 -21.89 -0.91
C LYS A 313 -32.56 -21.98 0.44
N VAL A 314 -31.78 -21.98 1.53
CA VAL A 314 -32.31 -21.93 2.90
C VAL A 314 -33.12 -20.66 3.10
N ALA A 315 -32.60 -19.52 2.66
CA ALA A 315 -33.30 -18.25 2.76
C ALA A 315 -34.60 -18.24 1.95
N GLU A 316 -34.59 -18.73 0.72
CA GLU A 316 -35.80 -18.87 -0.12
C GLU A 316 -36.84 -19.78 0.52
N ALA A 317 -36.44 -20.97 0.99
CA ALA A 317 -37.35 -21.95 1.62
C ALA A 317 -37.99 -21.41 2.91
N ARG A 318 -37.30 -20.52 3.62
CA ARG A 318 -37.75 -19.92 4.88
C ARG A 318 -38.28 -18.49 4.74
N ASN A 319 -38.33 -17.94 3.52
CA ASN A 319 -38.71 -16.56 3.21
C ASN A 319 -37.90 -15.51 3.99
N LEU A 320 -36.59 -15.72 4.12
CA LEU A 320 -35.64 -14.84 4.81
C LEU A 320 -35.01 -13.86 3.82
N ASN A 321 -34.83 -12.59 4.23
CA ASN A 321 -34.14 -11.60 3.40
C ASN A 321 -32.66 -11.49 3.81
N LEU A 322 -31.75 -12.02 2.98
CA LEU A 322 -30.30 -12.01 3.24
C LEU A 322 -29.69 -10.60 3.36
N GLU A 323 -30.38 -9.54 2.94
CA GLU A 323 -29.93 -8.15 3.16
C GLU A 323 -30.12 -7.69 4.61
N ARG A 324 -30.98 -8.38 5.39
CA ARG A 324 -31.18 -8.10 6.81
C ARG A 324 -30.26 -8.97 7.64
N ARG A 325 -29.47 -8.35 8.52
CA ARG A 325 -28.52 -9.05 9.39
C ARG A 325 -29.15 -10.20 10.19
N ALA A 326 -30.32 -9.99 10.79
CA ALA A 326 -31.01 -11.01 11.60
C ALA A 326 -31.48 -12.21 10.75
N ASP A 327 -32.03 -11.95 9.57
CA ASP A 327 -32.50 -12.98 8.64
C ASP A 327 -31.30 -13.76 8.04
N LEU A 328 -30.19 -13.08 7.76
CA LEU A 328 -28.92 -13.67 7.32
C LEU A 328 -28.32 -14.59 8.40
N GLU A 329 -28.28 -14.14 9.64
CA GLU A 329 -27.79 -14.91 10.79
C GLU A 329 -28.66 -16.16 10.98
N GLN A 330 -29.99 -16.01 10.95
CA GLN A 330 -30.90 -17.15 11.00
C GLN A 330 -30.70 -18.14 9.85
N ALA A 331 -30.50 -17.66 8.61
CA ALA A 331 -30.23 -18.54 7.48
C ALA A 331 -28.89 -19.28 7.64
N ARG A 332 -27.87 -18.61 8.19
CA ARG A 332 -26.56 -19.22 8.49
C ARG A 332 -26.66 -20.29 9.56
N ASP A 333 -27.40 -20.03 10.64
CA ASP A 333 -27.60 -20.99 11.72
C ASP A 333 -28.28 -22.26 11.20
N ILE A 334 -29.36 -22.10 10.42
CA ILE A 334 -30.06 -23.23 9.81
C ILE A 334 -29.14 -24.02 8.86
N LEU A 335 -28.36 -23.32 8.03
CA LEU A 335 -27.42 -23.98 7.12
C LEU A 335 -26.31 -24.70 7.88
N ASN A 336 -25.79 -24.09 8.95
CA ASN A 336 -24.76 -24.66 9.80
C ASN A 336 -25.27 -25.94 10.48
N ASP A 337 -26.47 -25.92 11.08
CA ASP A 337 -27.08 -27.10 11.71
C ASP A 337 -27.21 -28.27 10.72
N VAL A 338 -27.63 -27.97 9.49
CA VAL A 338 -27.74 -28.96 8.42
C VAL A 338 -26.37 -29.50 8.01
N HIS A 339 -25.36 -28.64 7.86
CA HIS A 339 -24.00 -29.05 7.53
C HIS A 339 -23.37 -29.89 8.66
N VAL A 340 -23.65 -29.59 9.92
CA VAL A 340 -23.22 -30.39 11.08
C VAL A 340 -23.90 -31.77 11.06
N GLU A 341 -25.20 -31.83 10.82
CA GLU A 341 -25.94 -33.10 10.71
C GLU A 341 -25.41 -33.96 9.56
N LEU A 342 -25.23 -33.36 8.37
CA LEU A 342 -24.68 -34.02 7.20
C LEU A 342 -23.23 -34.46 7.42
N GLY A 343 -22.39 -33.59 7.99
CA GLY A 343 -21.00 -33.89 8.29
C GLY A 343 -20.87 -35.08 9.22
N THR A 344 -21.62 -35.09 10.32
CA THR A 344 -21.68 -36.21 11.28
C THR A 344 -22.18 -37.50 10.63
N LEU A 345 -23.22 -37.41 9.80
CA LEU A 345 -23.75 -38.58 9.07
C LEU A 345 -22.73 -39.15 8.10
N LEU A 346 -22.11 -38.30 7.28
CA LEU A 346 -21.19 -38.71 6.23
C LEU A 346 -19.84 -39.20 6.79
N GLU A 347 -19.38 -38.64 7.91
CA GLU A 347 -18.21 -39.14 8.65
C GLU A 347 -18.48 -40.55 9.21
N ARG A 348 -19.62 -40.78 9.86
CA ARG A 348 -20.01 -42.12 10.35
C ARG A 348 -20.12 -43.16 9.23
N GLU A 349 -20.52 -42.72 8.04
CA GLU A 349 -20.56 -43.53 6.83
C GLU A 349 -19.20 -43.55 6.10
N ASN A 350 -18.12 -43.05 6.69
CA ASN A 350 -16.75 -42.99 6.14
C ASN A 350 -16.64 -42.28 4.77
N VAL A 351 -17.64 -41.49 4.37
CA VAL A 351 -17.59 -40.68 3.14
C VAL A 351 -16.73 -39.43 3.35
N LEU A 352 -16.77 -38.86 4.55
CA LEU A 352 -15.88 -37.77 4.98
C LEU A 352 -14.85 -38.29 5.98
N ARG A 353 -13.66 -37.69 5.98
CA ARG A 353 -12.59 -37.96 6.95
C ARG A 353 -12.86 -37.30 8.30
N ARG A 354 -13.57 -36.18 8.30
CA ARG A 354 -13.98 -35.37 9.46
C ARG A 354 -15.41 -34.88 9.29
N ASP A 355 -16.13 -34.73 10.39
CA ASP A 355 -17.50 -34.19 10.42
C ASP A 355 -17.59 -32.67 10.17
N GLY A 356 -16.46 -31.96 10.24
CA GLY A 356 -16.39 -30.52 9.98
C GLY A 356 -16.90 -29.64 11.12
N VAL A 357 -17.22 -30.23 12.28
CA VAL A 357 -17.67 -29.48 13.46
C VAL A 357 -16.48 -28.77 14.08
N MET A 358 -16.32 -27.49 13.77
CA MET A 358 -15.40 -26.61 14.49
C MET A 358 -16.05 -26.29 15.85
N GLU A 359 -15.40 -26.65 16.94
CA GLU A 359 -15.91 -26.33 18.28
C GLU A 359 -16.03 -24.80 18.45
N ALA A 360 -17.22 -24.33 18.85
CA ALA A 360 -17.61 -22.92 18.86
C ALA A 360 -16.78 -22.02 19.80
N GLU A 361 -15.99 -22.61 20.70
CA GLU A 361 -15.02 -21.92 21.55
C GLU A 361 -13.60 -22.38 21.18
N PRO A 362 -12.64 -21.45 20.99
CA PRO A 362 -11.25 -21.83 20.78
C PRO A 362 -10.79 -22.72 21.93
N VAL A 363 -9.96 -23.75 21.65
CA VAL A 363 -9.47 -24.71 22.68
C VAL A 363 -8.99 -23.99 23.94
N SER A 364 -8.38 -22.82 23.76
CA SER A 364 -7.85 -21.96 24.83
C SER A 364 -8.87 -21.29 25.74
N GLU A 365 -10.17 -21.32 25.41
CA GLU A 365 -11.27 -20.80 26.22
C GLU A 365 -12.05 -21.90 26.96
N ARG A 366 -12.09 -23.11 26.38
CA ARG A 366 -12.82 -24.27 26.94
C ARG A 366 -12.21 -24.78 28.25
N PHE A 367 -10.88 -24.78 28.32
CA PHE A 367 -10.10 -25.18 29.49
C PHE A 367 -8.80 -24.40 29.56
N HIS A 368 -8.10 -24.46 30.69
CA HIS A 368 -6.84 -23.77 30.87
C HIS A 368 -5.73 -24.41 30.01
N TYR A 369 -5.57 -23.90 28.80
CA TYR A 369 -4.68 -24.45 27.80
C TYR A 369 -3.21 -24.10 28.06
N HIS A 370 -2.32 -25.07 27.86
CA HIS A 370 -0.88 -24.85 27.83
C HIS A 370 -0.23 -25.83 26.86
N GLU A 371 0.44 -25.31 25.82
CA GLU A 371 1.00 -26.10 24.72
C GLU A 371 1.91 -27.25 25.21
N GLY A 372 2.84 -26.94 26.11
CA GLY A 372 3.75 -27.97 26.65
C GLY A 372 3.05 -29.08 27.45
N ALA A 373 1.86 -28.82 28.01
CA ALA A 373 1.08 -29.82 28.73
C ALA A 373 0.32 -30.73 27.75
N VAL A 374 -0.22 -30.15 26.67
CA VAL A 374 -0.85 -30.88 25.57
C VAL A 374 0.16 -31.79 24.89
N ARG A 375 1.34 -31.27 24.50
CA ARG A 375 2.42 -32.09 23.91
C ARG A 375 2.83 -33.27 24.81
N ALA A 376 2.89 -33.05 26.13
CA ALA A 376 3.17 -34.13 27.08
C ALA A 376 2.05 -35.19 27.10
N MET A 377 0.78 -34.76 27.09
CA MET A 377 -0.37 -35.65 27.05
C MET A 377 -0.48 -36.41 25.72
N GLU A 378 -0.19 -35.76 24.58
CA GLU A 378 -0.09 -36.44 23.29
C GLU A 378 0.95 -37.56 23.33
N GLY A 379 2.08 -37.36 24.02
CA GLY A 379 3.08 -38.40 24.26
C GLY A 379 2.48 -39.63 24.94
N THR A 380 1.65 -39.42 25.97
CA THR A 380 0.88 -40.48 26.66
C THR A 380 -0.10 -41.17 25.71
N ILE A 381 -0.90 -40.40 24.96
CA ILE A 381 -1.88 -40.95 24.00
C ILE A 381 -1.18 -41.79 22.92
N ARG A 382 -0.04 -41.32 22.39
CA ARG A 382 0.76 -42.11 21.42
C ARG A 382 1.30 -43.39 22.05
N GLN A 383 1.61 -43.42 23.34
CA GLN A 383 2.04 -44.66 24.02
C GLN A 383 0.86 -45.63 24.18
N GLU A 384 -0.32 -45.13 24.55
CA GLU A 384 -1.55 -45.94 24.65
C GLU A 384 -1.94 -46.54 23.30
N MET A 385 -1.93 -45.75 22.21
CA MET A 385 -2.23 -46.25 20.86
C MET A 385 -1.24 -47.32 20.39
N ARG A 386 0.04 -47.24 20.79
CA ARG A 386 1.02 -48.31 20.53
C ARG A 386 0.72 -49.56 21.34
N ALA A 387 0.29 -49.41 22.60
CA ALA A 387 -0.13 -50.54 23.43
C ALA A 387 -1.37 -51.24 22.85
N ASP A 388 -2.25 -50.49 22.18
CA ASP A 388 -3.42 -50.99 21.44
C ASP A 388 -3.06 -51.61 20.07
N GLY A 389 -1.78 -51.70 19.73
CA GLY A 389 -1.28 -52.42 18.55
C GLY A 389 -1.10 -51.58 17.28
N LEU A 390 -1.22 -50.24 17.35
CA LEU A 390 -0.96 -49.38 16.19
C LEU A 390 0.55 -49.18 15.96
N THR A 391 0.94 -49.16 14.69
CA THR A 391 2.32 -48.83 14.28
C THR A 391 2.59 -47.32 14.37
N ALA A 392 3.88 -46.93 14.40
CA ALA A 392 4.26 -45.53 14.44
C ALA A 392 3.71 -44.73 13.24
N GLN A 393 3.73 -45.32 12.04
CA GLN A 393 3.19 -44.66 10.84
C GLN A 393 1.68 -44.45 10.93
N GLN A 394 0.93 -45.45 11.38
CA GLN A 394 -0.53 -45.32 11.55
C GLN A 394 -0.92 -44.30 12.61
N ILE A 395 -0.08 -44.09 13.63
CA ILE A 395 -0.29 -43.05 14.63
C ILE A 395 0.02 -41.67 14.04
N GLU A 396 1.07 -41.56 13.23
CA GLU A 396 1.42 -40.31 12.54
C GLU A 396 0.33 -39.91 11.53
N ASP A 397 -0.18 -40.86 10.76
CA ASP A 397 -1.30 -40.66 9.84
C ASP A 397 -2.60 -40.23 10.58
N ARG A 398 -2.66 -40.49 11.90
CA ARG A 398 -3.77 -40.13 12.81
C ARG A 398 -3.35 -39.08 13.84
N ASN A 399 -2.36 -38.23 13.52
CA ASN A 399 -1.84 -37.25 14.47
C ASN A 399 -2.94 -36.31 15.01
N TRP A 400 -3.93 -35.96 14.20
CA TRP A 400 -5.09 -35.16 14.63
C TRP A 400 -5.90 -35.83 15.76
N GLU A 401 -6.03 -37.17 15.73
CA GLU A 401 -6.75 -37.93 16.76
C GLU A 401 -5.96 -37.92 18.07
N VAL A 402 -4.63 -37.97 17.98
CA VAL A 402 -3.74 -37.84 19.14
C VAL A 402 -3.96 -36.50 19.83
N VAL A 403 -3.95 -35.41 19.07
CA VAL A 403 -4.17 -34.04 19.59
C VAL A 403 -5.56 -33.92 20.23
N SER A 404 -6.62 -34.30 19.50
CA SER A 404 -7.99 -34.21 19.99
C SER A 404 -8.24 -35.06 21.25
N ARG A 405 -7.67 -36.27 21.33
CA ARG A 405 -7.77 -37.11 22.53
C ARG A 405 -7.00 -36.50 23.71
N ALA A 406 -5.83 -35.90 23.46
CA ALA A 406 -5.03 -35.25 24.49
C ALA A 406 -5.77 -34.05 25.09
N GLU A 407 -6.32 -33.18 24.24
CA GLU A 407 -7.09 -32.00 24.66
C GLU A 407 -8.35 -32.40 25.46
N ARG A 408 -9.16 -33.33 24.95
CA ARG A 408 -10.37 -33.81 25.65
C ARG A 408 -10.07 -34.46 27.00
N ARG A 409 -8.96 -35.18 27.11
CA ARG A 409 -8.54 -35.80 28.37
C ARG A 409 -8.11 -34.74 29.38
N ILE A 410 -7.30 -33.77 28.96
CA ILE A 410 -6.91 -32.63 29.80
C ILE A 410 -8.15 -31.87 30.26
N GLU A 411 -9.04 -31.49 29.35
CA GLU A 411 -10.27 -30.78 29.66
C GLU A 411 -11.12 -31.51 30.71
N THR A 412 -11.26 -32.83 30.56
CA THR A 412 -12.01 -33.68 31.49
C THR A 412 -11.35 -33.73 32.87
N GLU A 413 -10.02 -33.93 32.92
CA GLU A 413 -9.25 -33.97 34.16
C GLU A 413 -9.26 -32.61 34.89
N GLN A 414 -9.14 -31.50 34.15
CA GLN A 414 -9.24 -30.15 34.70
C GLN A 414 -10.63 -29.88 35.27
N ARG A 415 -11.70 -30.17 34.51
CA ARG A 415 -13.08 -29.95 34.95
C ARG A 415 -13.37 -30.69 36.25
N ALA A 416 -13.01 -31.97 36.32
CA ALA A 416 -13.21 -32.78 37.52
C ALA A 416 -12.48 -32.19 38.74
N TYR A 417 -11.27 -31.65 38.56
CA TYR A 417 -10.53 -31.00 39.64
C TYR A 417 -11.15 -29.66 40.07
N LEU A 418 -11.52 -28.82 39.10
CA LEU A 418 -12.08 -27.48 39.33
C LEU A 418 -13.48 -27.51 39.96
N GLU A 419 -14.28 -28.54 39.66
CA GLU A 419 -15.58 -28.76 40.34
C GLU A 419 -15.41 -28.91 41.87
N ALA A 420 -14.28 -29.44 42.34
CA ALA A 420 -13.95 -29.57 43.76
C ALA A 420 -13.28 -28.32 44.36
N HIS A 421 -12.86 -27.36 43.53
CA HIS A 421 -12.07 -26.18 43.91
C HIS A 421 -12.70 -24.88 43.34
N PRO A 422 -13.86 -24.44 43.87
CA PRO A 422 -14.60 -23.29 43.33
C PRO A 422 -13.92 -21.94 43.56
N ASP A 423 -12.85 -21.90 44.35
CA ASP A 423 -11.99 -20.74 44.55
C ASP A 423 -11.09 -20.45 43.33
N LEU A 424 -10.80 -21.47 42.52
CA LEU A 424 -10.02 -21.33 41.29
C LEU A 424 -10.87 -20.77 40.15
N LEU A 425 -10.20 -20.19 39.15
CA LEU A 425 -10.87 -19.79 37.91
C LEU A 425 -11.36 -21.06 37.19
N ALA A 426 -12.64 -21.13 36.85
CA ALA A 426 -13.25 -22.34 36.30
C ALA A 426 -12.94 -22.52 34.80
N ARG A 427 -12.99 -21.43 34.03
CA ARG A 427 -12.62 -21.40 32.61
C ARG A 427 -11.91 -20.11 32.25
N PRO A 428 -10.98 -20.12 31.27
CA PRO A 428 -10.42 -18.88 30.72
C PRO A 428 -11.49 -17.95 30.13
N GLY A 429 -12.50 -18.51 29.47
CA GLY A 429 -13.62 -17.75 28.88
C GLY A 429 -14.44 -16.91 29.87
N ASP A 430 -14.35 -17.20 31.17
CA ASP A 430 -15.02 -16.41 32.22
C ASP A 430 -14.40 -15.01 32.39
N VAL A 431 -13.19 -14.78 31.86
CA VAL A 431 -12.44 -13.52 32.02
C VAL A 431 -11.86 -12.99 30.70
N ILE A 432 -11.60 -13.86 29.72
CA ILE A 432 -11.01 -13.50 28.42
C ILE A 432 -11.97 -13.90 27.30
N ASP A 433 -12.24 -12.98 26.37
CA ASP A 433 -12.91 -13.27 25.10
C ASP A 433 -11.89 -13.17 23.95
N ARG A 434 -11.72 -14.29 23.22
CA ARG A 434 -10.92 -14.45 22.01
C ARG A 434 -11.79 -14.93 20.83
N SER A 435 -13.10 -14.69 20.87
CA SER A 435 -14.02 -15.01 19.77
C SER A 435 -13.72 -14.19 18.51
N GLU A 436 -13.10 -13.00 18.65
CA GLU A 436 -12.59 -12.20 17.54
C GLU A 436 -11.12 -12.58 17.20
N PRO A 437 -10.81 -12.95 15.94
CA PRO A 437 -9.44 -13.20 15.53
C PRO A 437 -8.53 -11.98 15.78
N TYR A 438 -7.35 -12.23 16.34
CA TYR A 438 -6.31 -11.22 16.63
C TYR A 438 -6.71 -10.15 17.66
N ARG A 439 -7.80 -10.37 18.39
CA ARG A 439 -8.27 -9.45 19.43
C ARG A 439 -8.68 -10.21 20.68
N GLU A 440 -7.90 -10.04 21.74
CA GLU A 440 -8.24 -10.55 23.06
C GLU A 440 -8.79 -9.39 23.90
N THR A 441 -9.94 -9.59 24.56
CA THR A 441 -10.54 -8.58 25.44
C THR A 441 -10.93 -9.18 26.79
N ILE A 442 -10.92 -8.33 27.83
CA ILE A 442 -11.36 -8.74 29.17
C ILE A 442 -12.89 -8.65 29.25
N THR A 443 -13.56 -9.78 29.52
CA THR A 443 -15.02 -9.85 29.70
C THR A 443 -15.46 -9.46 31.10
N ASP A 444 -14.70 -9.86 32.12
CA ASP A 444 -14.94 -9.51 33.53
C ASP A 444 -13.75 -8.72 34.11
N ALA A 445 -13.89 -7.39 34.08
CA ALA A 445 -12.89 -6.47 34.59
C ALA A 445 -12.65 -6.59 36.11
N ALA A 446 -13.66 -7.00 36.88
CA ALA A 446 -13.53 -7.16 38.33
C ALA A 446 -12.69 -8.40 38.64
N ARG A 447 -12.99 -9.52 37.99
CA ARG A 447 -12.25 -10.77 38.13
C ARG A 447 -10.82 -10.63 37.60
N ALA A 448 -10.62 -10.00 36.44
CA ALA A 448 -9.28 -9.68 35.93
C ALA A 448 -8.46 -8.82 36.92
N SER A 449 -9.12 -7.89 37.62
CA SER A 449 -8.47 -7.06 38.64
C SER A 449 -8.09 -7.82 39.90
N GLU A 450 -8.81 -8.87 40.26
CA GLU A 450 -8.41 -9.80 41.33
C GLU A 450 -7.20 -10.62 40.93
N ILE A 451 -7.24 -11.19 39.71
CA ILE A 451 -6.14 -11.97 39.14
C ILE A 451 -4.85 -11.14 39.09
N THR A 452 -4.91 -9.89 38.61
CA THR A 452 -3.73 -9.00 38.56
C THR A 452 -3.13 -8.80 39.96
N ARG A 453 -3.97 -8.51 40.97
CA ARG A 453 -3.50 -8.33 42.37
C ARG A 453 -2.92 -9.60 42.96
N GLU A 454 -3.42 -10.76 42.55
CA GLU A 454 -2.85 -12.04 42.95
C GLU A 454 -1.49 -12.28 42.28
N VAL A 455 -1.37 -12.03 40.99
CA VAL A 455 -0.10 -12.10 40.26
C VAL A 455 0.94 -11.16 40.87
N ASP A 456 0.58 -9.92 41.18
CA ASP A 456 1.49 -8.95 41.83
C ASP A 456 2.07 -9.49 43.15
N ARG A 457 1.24 -10.14 43.97
CA ARG A 457 1.67 -10.78 45.22
C ARG A 457 2.58 -11.99 44.97
N ILE A 458 2.28 -12.80 43.96
CA ILE A 458 3.09 -13.98 43.60
C ILE A 458 4.47 -13.55 43.10
N MET A 459 4.52 -12.44 42.37
CA MET A 459 5.76 -11.87 41.82
C MET A 459 6.58 -11.11 42.87
N GLU A 460 5.99 -10.77 44.03
CA GLU A 460 6.68 -10.04 45.11
C GLU A 460 7.88 -10.86 45.63
N GLY A 461 9.09 -10.32 45.41
CA GLY A 461 10.34 -10.96 45.82
C GLY A 461 10.90 -12.01 44.85
N ARG A 462 10.25 -12.24 43.70
CA ARG A 462 10.80 -13.08 42.61
C ARG A 462 11.74 -12.26 41.70
N ASP A 463 12.61 -12.95 40.96
CA ASP A 463 13.49 -12.30 39.98
C ASP A 463 12.65 -11.69 38.85
N VAL A 464 13.00 -10.48 38.41
CA VAL A 464 12.31 -9.73 37.34
C VAL A 464 12.23 -10.50 36.02
N ARG A 465 13.15 -11.45 35.79
CA ARG A 465 13.18 -12.30 34.59
C ARG A 465 12.29 -13.54 34.69
N THR A 466 11.67 -13.79 35.84
CA THR A 466 10.77 -14.94 36.00
C THR A 466 9.50 -14.68 35.21
N PRO A 467 9.14 -15.52 34.21
CA PRO A 467 7.88 -15.35 33.51
C PRO A 467 6.69 -15.49 34.46
N VAL A 468 5.68 -14.63 34.31
CA VAL A 468 4.47 -14.66 35.16
C VAL A 468 3.82 -16.04 35.15
N ALA A 469 3.72 -16.66 33.98
CA ALA A 469 3.12 -17.99 33.84
C ALA A 469 3.85 -19.06 34.67
N ASP A 470 5.18 -19.02 34.72
CA ASP A 470 5.99 -19.97 35.48
C ASP A 470 5.86 -19.72 36.99
N ALA A 471 5.92 -18.46 37.41
CA ALA A 471 5.78 -18.09 38.82
C ALA A 471 4.41 -18.50 39.38
N VAL A 472 3.35 -18.24 38.63
CA VAL A 472 1.97 -18.62 38.98
C VAL A 472 1.81 -20.14 38.97
N THR A 473 2.41 -20.83 37.99
CA THR A 473 2.40 -22.31 37.94
C THR A 473 3.03 -22.90 39.21
N ASP A 474 4.20 -22.39 39.64
CA ASP A 474 4.90 -22.89 40.80
C ASP A 474 4.13 -22.60 42.10
N GLU A 475 3.57 -21.40 42.23
CA GLU A 475 2.69 -21.03 43.34
C GLU A 475 1.48 -21.98 43.45
N PHE A 476 0.78 -22.25 42.35
CA PHE A 476 -0.38 -23.13 42.36
C PHE A 476 0.00 -24.58 42.72
N ARG A 477 1.16 -25.08 42.28
CA ARG A 477 1.65 -26.40 42.70
C ARG A 477 2.00 -26.45 44.18
N GLU A 478 2.54 -25.39 44.74
CA GLU A 478 2.86 -25.33 46.18
C GLU A 478 1.58 -25.25 47.03
N ARG A 479 0.62 -24.42 46.60
CA ARG A 479 -0.65 -24.20 47.29
C ARG A 479 -1.59 -25.41 47.20
N TYR A 480 -1.57 -26.12 46.07
CA TYR A 480 -2.39 -27.31 45.81
C TYR A 480 -1.51 -28.49 45.35
N PRO A 481 -0.94 -29.27 46.30
CA PRO A 481 0.02 -30.33 45.98
C PRO A 481 -0.53 -31.48 45.12
N ASP A 482 -1.85 -31.68 45.11
CA ASP A 482 -2.57 -32.69 44.32
C ASP A 482 -3.07 -32.16 42.97
N MET A 483 -2.84 -30.89 42.67
CA MET A 483 -3.25 -30.28 41.39
C MET A 483 -2.56 -30.96 40.20
N PRO A 484 -3.32 -31.37 39.16
CA PRO A 484 -2.73 -31.90 37.95
C PRO A 484 -1.74 -30.92 37.31
N SER A 485 -0.58 -31.42 36.91
CA SER A 485 0.50 -30.57 36.37
C SER A 485 0.09 -29.78 35.12
N HIS A 486 -0.85 -30.29 34.33
CA HIS A 486 -1.40 -29.60 33.17
C HIS A 486 -2.33 -28.45 33.57
N LEU A 487 -3.07 -28.58 34.68
CA LEU A 487 -3.95 -27.54 35.21
C LEU A 487 -3.13 -26.39 35.80
N ALA A 488 -2.11 -26.67 36.60
CA ALA A 488 -1.23 -25.64 37.17
C ALA A 488 -0.57 -24.79 36.07
N ARG A 489 -0.05 -25.44 35.02
CA ARG A 489 0.54 -24.76 33.85
C ARG A 489 -0.49 -23.97 33.06
N GLY A 490 -1.68 -24.52 32.87
CA GLY A 490 -2.79 -23.84 32.21
C GLY A 490 -3.25 -22.59 32.95
N LEU A 491 -3.40 -22.67 34.28
CA LEU A 491 -3.76 -21.54 35.13
C LEU A 491 -2.68 -20.46 35.08
N GLY A 492 -1.40 -20.87 35.12
CA GLY A 492 -0.27 -19.96 34.91
C GLY A 492 -0.36 -19.20 33.59
N ALA A 493 -0.59 -19.91 32.48
CA ALA A 493 -0.75 -19.29 31.16
C ALA A 493 -1.98 -18.36 31.09
N THR A 494 -3.10 -18.76 31.71
CA THR A 494 -4.32 -17.95 31.74
C THR A 494 -4.12 -16.65 32.53
N TYR A 495 -3.48 -16.74 33.70
CA TYR A 495 -3.22 -15.58 34.56
C TYR A 495 -2.23 -14.61 33.90
N ALA A 496 -1.21 -15.13 33.23
CA ALA A 496 -0.28 -14.31 32.45
C ALA A 496 -1.00 -13.56 31.31
N ALA A 497 -1.86 -14.25 30.55
CA ALA A 497 -2.63 -13.63 29.48
C ALA A 497 -3.54 -12.49 29.98
N VAL A 498 -4.23 -12.69 31.12
CA VAL A 498 -5.05 -11.62 31.74
C VAL A 498 -4.23 -10.36 32.03
N VAL A 499 -3.01 -10.52 32.54
CA VAL A 499 -2.12 -9.38 32.86
C VAL A 499 -1.63 -8.71 31.58
N GLU A 500 -1.22 -9.47 30.57
CA GLU A 500 -0.73 -8.93 29.29
C GLU A 500 -1.81 -8.13 28.54
N ILE A 501 -3.06 -8.63 28.50
CA ILE A 501 -4.19 -7.93 27.87
C ILE A 501 -4.41 -6.60 28.60
N ARG A 502 -4.43 -6.61 29.94
CA ARG A 502 -4.68 -5.42 30.75
C ARG A 502 -3.58 -4.36 30.58
N ASP A 503 -2.32 -4.78 30.56
CA ASP A 503 -1.19 -3.88 30.35
C ASP A 503 -1.26 -3.24 28.96
N THR A 504 -1.64 -4.03 27.95
CA THR A 504 -1.84 -3.54 26.58
C THR A 504 -2.98 -2.52 26.50
N GLU A 505 -4.11 -2.79 27.16
CA GLU A 505 -5.25 -1.85 27.24
C GLU A 505 -4.86 -0.54 27.95
N ALA A 506 -4.09 -0.62 29.04
CA ALA A 506 -3.61 0.54 29.78
C ALA A 506 -2.64 1.39 28.95
N ILE A 507 -1.70 0.78 28.23
CA ILE A 507 -0.78 1.47 27.32
C ILE A 507 -1.56 2.21 26.22
N ASN A 508 -2.54 1.53 25.62
CA ASN A 508 -3.39 2.11 24.58
C ASN A 508 -4.25 3.27 25.10
N GLN A 509 -4.71 3.20 26.35
CA GLN A 509 -5.44 4.30 26.98
C GLN A 509 -4.54 5.54 27.18
N VAL A 510 -3.34 5.37 27.73
CA VAL A 510 -2.39 6.47 27.94
C VAL A 510 -2.01 7.14 26.61
N ARG A 511 -1.83 6.34 25.55
CA ARG A 511 -1.58 6.86 24.20
C ARG A 511 -2.70 7.78 23.71
N ARG A 512 -3.96 7.34 23.82
CA ARG A 512 -5.14 8.15 23.41
C ARG A 512 -5.27 9.44 24.22
N GLU A 513 -4.97 9.40 25.52
CA GLU A 513 -5.01 10.58 26.39
C GLU A 513 -3.92 11.61 26.01
N ASN A 514 -2.73 11.16 25.60
CA ASN A 514 -1.66 12.04 25.13
C ASN A 514 -1.97 12.68 23.76
N GLU A 515 -2.51 11.92 22.81
CA GLU A 515 -2.91 12.42 21.49
C GLU A 515 -3.99 13.51 21.60
N MET A 516 -4.95 13.38 22.52
CA MET A 516 -5.96 14.41 22.80
C MET A 516 -5.38 15.70 23.41
N ARG A 517 -4.25 15.61 24.12
CA ARG A 517 -3.62 16.75 24.80
C ARG A 517 -2.80 17.62 23.85
N GLU A 518 -2.19 17.01 22.84
CA GLU A 518 -1.41 17.72 21.81
C GLU A 518 -2.30 18.47 20.80
N GLY A 519 -3.52 17.99 20.54
CA GLY A 519 -4.48 18.63 19.64
C GLY A 519 -5.04 20.00 20.09
N ILE A 520 -4.84 20.40 21.35
CA ILE A 520 -5.43 21.63 21.94
C ILE A 520 -4.42 22.82 21.95
N GLY A 521 -3.15 22.60 21.58
CA GLY A 521 -2.07 23.57 21.79
C GLY A 521 -1.84 24.66 20.71
N VAL A 522 -2.50 24.61 19.56
CA VAL A 522 -2.10 25.43 18.38
C VAL A 522 -2.86 26.77 18.24
N GLY A 523 -3.90 27.04 19.04
CA GLY A 523 -4.86 28.10 18.70
C GLY A 523 -4.80 29.46 19.41
N THR A 524 -3.99 29.68 20.46
CA THR A 524 -4.27 30.80 21.40
C THR A 524 -3.15 31.79 21.68
N ARG A 525 -2.00 31.72 20.99
CA ARG A 525 -0.88 32.64 21.23
C ARG A 525 -0.86 33.88 20.30
N ASP A 526 -1.41 33.78 19.08
CA ASP A 526 -1.34 34.87 18.10
C ASP A 526 -2.44 35.93 18.23
N SER A 527 -3.59 35.60 18.85
CA SER A 527 -4.73 36.52 18.88
C SER A 527 -4.61 37.69 19.87
N LEU A 528 -3.55 37.77 20.67
CA LEU A 528 -3.38 38.81 21.71
C LEU A 528 -2.45 39.98 21.32
N LEU A 529 -1.79 39.93 20.16
CA LEU A 529 -0.81 40.97 19.75
C LEU A 529 -1.37 42.00 18.75
N ALA A 530 -2.57 41.80 18.20
CA ALA A 530 -3.12 42.66 17.14
C ALA A 530 -3.78 43.97 17.63
N ALA A 531 -3.79 44.27 18.93
CA ALA A 531 -4.51 45.42 19.48
C ALA A 531 -3.60 46.38 20.27
N ARG A 532 -2.65 47.06 19.60
CA ARG A 532 -2.13 48.37 20.06
C ARG A 532 -1.36 49.10 18.97
N GLY A 533 -1.99 50.13 18.41
CA GLY A 533 -1.36 51.11 17.53
C GLY A 533 -0.62 52.23 18.27
N GLU A 534 0.42 52.72 17.60
CA GLU A 534 1.05 54.05 17.70
C GLU A 534 1.98 54.36 18.88
N THR A 535 3.25 53.95 18.72
CA THR A 535 4.48 54.80 18.68
C THR A 535 5.70 53.88 18.73
N ALA A 536 6.04 53.27 17.59
CA ALA A 536 7.14 52.32 17.53
C ALA A 536 8.52 53.02 17.41
N PRO A 537 9.53 52.61 18.19
CA PRO A 537 10.90 53.16 18.13
C PRO A 537 11.60 52.84 16.80
N GLN A 538 12.69 53.56 16.49
CA GLN A 538 13.41 53.47 15.21
C GLN A 538 13.88 52.03 14.88
N SER A 539 14.21 51.21 15.89
CA SER A 539 14.55 49.79 15.71
C SER A 539 13.38 48.98 15.15
N ALA A 540 12.17 49.15 15.71
CA ALA A 540 10.97 48.45 15.26
C ALA A 540 10.49 48.88 13.86
N ARG A 541 11.00 50.00 13.33
CA ARG A 541 10.78 50.41 11.93
C ARG A 541 11.79 49.77 10.99
N THR A 542 13.05 49.66 11.39
CA THR A 542 14.08 48.95 10.63
C THR A 542 13.75 47.47 10.52
N ASP A 543 13.21 46.87 11.60
CA ASP A 543 12.74 45.48 11.61
C ASP A 543 11.61 45.26 10.60
N ARG A 544 10.63 46.18 10.51
CA ARG A 544 9.54 46.10 9.52
C ARG A 544 10.00 46.25 8.07
N LEU A 545 10.96 47.14 7.78
CA LEU A 545 11.50 47.24 6.42
C LEU A 545 12.27 45.97 6.05
N ALA A 546 13.01 45.38 7.00
CA ALA A 546 13.69 44.12 6.78
C ALA A 546 12.70 42.98 6.48
N ASP A 547 11.56 42.94 7.18
CA ASP A 547 10.49 41.97 6.94
C ASP A 547 9.84 42.15 5.55
N GLU A 548 9.56 43.39 5.12
CA GLU A 548 9.00 43.68 3.79
C GLU A 548 10.00 43.39 2.65
N ILE A 549 11.27 43.75 2.82
CA ILE A 549 12.33 43.40 1.87
C ILE A 549 12.50 41.88 1.79
N ALA A 550 12.48 41.17 2.92
CA ALA A 550 12.57 39.72 2.94
C ALA A 550 11.39 39.08 2.19
N ARG A 551 10.16 39.55 2.43
CA ARG A 551 8.96 39.08 1.71
C ARG A 551 9.08 39.30 0.19
N VAL A 552 9.53 40.48 -0.24
CA VAL A 552 9.72 40.80 -1.66
C VAL A 552 10.82 39.93 -2.28
N LEU A 553 11.94 39.74 -1.58
CA LEU A 553 13.03 38.89 -2.05
C LEU A 553 12.64 37.42 -2.14
N ASP A 554 11.89 36.90 -1.15
CA ASP A 554 11.42 35.52 -1.15
C ASP A 554 10.46 35.28 -2.33
N HIS A 555 9.57 36.24 -2.60
CA HIS A 555 8.68 36.19 -3.77
C HIS A 555 9.44 36.24 -5.10
N GLU A 556 10.38 37.17 -5.28
CA GLU A 556 11.15 37.30 -6.52
C GLU A 556 12.08 36.09 -6.76
N ARG A 557 12.69 35.54 -5.70
CA ARG A 557 13.53 34.34 -5.79
C ARG A 557 12.74 33.06 -6.03
N ALA A 558 11.47 33.02 -5.60
CA ALA A 558 10.57 31.92 -5.89
C ALA A 558 10.12 31.87 -7.35
N GLY A 559 10.34 32.95 -8.12
CA GLY A 559 9.95 33.03 -9.54
C GLY A 559 8.44 33.07 -9.73
N GLU A 560 7.69 33.56 -8.74
CA GLU A 560 6.24 33.68 -8.81
C GLU A 560 5.82 34.70 -9.89
N LEU A 561 4.81 34.36 -10.70
CA LEU A 561 4.33 35.21 -11.80
C LEU A 561 3.32 36.28 -11.33
N SER A 562 2.86 36.21 -10.08
CA SER A 562 2.01 37.24 -9.46
C SER A 562 2.83 38.48 -9.11
N ALA A 563 2.19 39.65 -9.02
CA ALA A 563 2.88 40.81 -8.47
C ALA A 563 3.11 40.60 -6.95
N PRO A 564 4.23 41.10 -6.37
CA PRO A 564 4.52 40.95 -4.93
C PRO A 564 3.51 41.65 -4.01
N PHE A 565 2.61 42.47 -4.57
CA PHE A 565 1.62 43.25 -3.85
C PHE A 565 0.23 43.08 -4.47
N GLU A 566 -0.76 42.80 -3.65
CA GLU A 566 -2.16 42.61 -4.07
C GLU A 566 -2.87 43.96 -4.19
N THR A 567 -2.43 44.97 -3.43
CA THR A 567 -3.09 46.28 -3.33
C THR A 567 -2.14 47.45 -3.60
N GLU A 568 -2.71 48.58 -4.02
CA GLU A 568 -1.97 49.84 -4.19
C GLU A 568 -1.43 50.37 -2.84
N THR A 569 -2.15 50.09 -1.74
CA THR A 569 -1.73 50.46 -0.39
C THR A 569 -0.46 49.73 0.05
N GLU A 570 -0.28 48.46 -0.33
CA GLU A 570 0.96 47.71 -0.07
C GLU A 570 2.14 48.24 -0.90
N ARG A 571 1.89 48.58 -2.18
CA ARG A 571 2.91 49.23 -3.04
C ARG A 571 3.38 50.56 -2.45
N ASP A 572 2.45 51.38 -1.98
CA ASP A 572 2.75 52.68 -1.37
C ASP A 572 3.48 52.54 -0.04
N ALA A 573 3.10 51.54 0.77
CA ALA A 573 3.78 51.23 2.03
C ALA A 573 5.24 50.81 1.77
N PHE A 574 5.47 49.90 0.82
CA PHE A 574 6.81 49.44 0.44
C PHE A 574 7.70 50.60 -0.04
N ARG A 575 7.20 51.43 -0.98
CA ARG A 575 7.92 52.64 -1.43
C ARG A 575 8.21 53.59 -0.28
N GLY A 576 7.23 53.77 0.60
CA GLY A 576 7.35 54.62 1.78
C GLY A 576 8.45 54.18 2.75
N GLU A 577 8.66 52.87 2.92
CA GLU A 577 9.73 52.36 3.77
C GLU A 577 11.12 52.45 3.08
N ILE A 578 11.22 52.18 1.77
CA ILE A 578 12.47 52.38 1.00
C ILE A 578 12.89 53.86 1.03
N ALA A 579 11.94 54.78 0.83
CA ALA A 579 12.20 56.22 0.85
C ALA A 579 12.58 56.79 2.23
N ARG A 580 12.35 56.04 3.32
CA ARG A 580 12.78 56.44 4.67
C ARG A 580 14.21 56.04 4.99
N VAL A 581 14.76 55.05 4.29
CA VAL A 581 16.11 54.53 4.53
C VAL A 581 17.13 55.06 3.52
N LEU A 582 16.67 55.45 2.33
CA LEU A 582 17.49 56.10 1.32
C LEU A 582 17.43 57.63 1.45
N ASP A 583 18.57 58.29 1.27
CA ASP A 583 18.58 59.75 1.11
C ASP A 583 18.04 60.16 -0.27
N VAL A 584 17.75 61.46 -0.44
CA VAL A 584 17.17 62.00 -1.68
C VAL A 584 18.03 61.68 -2.91
N ARG A 585 19.36 61.67 -2.78
CA ARG A 585 20.25 61.37 -3.92
C ARG A 585 20.27 59.87 -4.25
N GLN A 586 20.16 59.01 -3.24
CA GLN A 586 20.03 57.57 -3.42
C GLN A 586 18.68 57.22 -4.05
N LEU A 587 17.59 57.88 -3.65
CA LEU A 587 16.28 57.72 -4.27
C LEU A 587 16.29 58.12 -5.75
N ASP A 588 16.87 59.27 -6.09
CA ASP A 588 16.98 59.72 -7.48
C ASP A 588 17.77 58.73 -8.35
N ARG A 589 18.85 58.14 -7.81
CA ARG A 589 19.63 57.08 -8.47
C ARG A 589 18.79 55.81 -8.69
N LEU A 590 18.09 55.35 -7.65
CA LEU A 590 17.24 54.17 -7.73
C LEU A 590 16.13 54.34 -8.78
N THR A 591 15.47 55.51 -8.78
CA THR A 591 14.45 55.87 -9.78
C THR A 591 15.00 55.96 -11.20
N SER A 592 16.31 56.19 -11.35
CA SER A 592 17.00 56.22 -12.66
C SER A 592 17.54 54.85 -13.11
N GLY A 593 17.27 53.77 -12.35
CA GLY A 593 17.67 52.40 -12.70
C GLY A 593 19.01 51.94 -12.11
N ASP A 594 19.58 52.70 -11.18
CA ASP A 594 20.84 52.35 -10.52
C ASP A 594 20.58 51.58 -9.20
N ALA A 595 20.63 50.24 -9.29
CA ALA A 595 20.39 49.34 -8.16
C ALA A 595 21.46 49.43 -7.06
N ASP A 596 22.65 49.98 -7.34
CA ASP A 596 23.70 50.16 -6.32
C ASP A 596 23.34 51.26 -5.31
N ALA A 597 22.28 52.04 -5.55
CA ALA A 597 21.71 52.93 -4.54
C ALA A 597 21.32 52.21 -3.24
N LEU A 598 21.02 50.90 -3.33
CA LEU A 598 20.63 50.02 -2.22
C LEU A 598 21.81 49.34 -1.50
N GLU A 599 23.07 49.65 -1.84
CA GLU A 599 24.27 48.98 -1.28
C GLU A 599 24.41 49.02 0.24
N LYS A 600 23.80 50.02 0.90
CA LYS A 600 23.83 50.16 2.36
C LYS A 600 22.70 49.39 3.06
N VAL A 601 21.76 48.86 2.29
CA VAL A 601 20.58 48.13 2.76
C VAL A 601 20.71 46.64 2.45
N LEU A 602 21.26 46.32 1.27
CA LEU A 602 21.43 44.95 0.78
C LEU A 602 22.87 44.74 0.30
N GLU A 603 23.50 43.68 0.80
CA GLU A 603 24.89 43.33 0.46
C GLU A 603 24.99 42.64 -0.92
N ASP A 604 24.01 41.81 -1.27
CA ASP A 604 24.02 41.04 -2.50
C ASP A 604 23.54 41.85 -3.72
N ARG A 605 24.27 41.74 -4.84
CA ARG A 605 23.95 42.50 -6.07
C ARG A 605 22.65 42.02 -6.73
N LEU A 606 22.35 40.73 -6.69
CA LEU A 606 21.14 40.17 -7.28
C LEU A 606 19.90 40.60 -6.46
N ASP A 607 20.01 40.58 -5.13
CA ASP A 607 18.96 41.08 -4.24
C ASP A 607 18.67 42.58 -4.45
N ARG A 608 19.72 43.38 -4.66
CA ARG A 608 19.55 44.81 -5.01
C ARG A 608 18.79 44.99 -6.32
N LEU A 609 19.05 44.15 -7.32
CA LEU A 609 18.37 44.20 -8.62
C LEU A 609 16.90 43.77 -8.52
N TYR A 610 16.57 42.73 -7.74
CA TYR A 610 15.18 42.34 -7.45
C TYR A 610 14.40 43.46 -6.76
N VAL A 611 14.96 44.04 -5.70
CA VAL A 611 14.30 45.13 -4.96
C VAL A 611 14.17 46.39 -5.81
N ALA A 612 15.17 46.70 -6.65
CA ALA A 612 15.09 47.83 -7.59
C ALA A 612 14.01 47.62 -8.66
N LYS A 613 13.88 46.42 -9.22
CA LYS A 613 12.81 46.04 -10.16
C LYS A 613 11.44 46.26 -9.53
N VAL A 614 11.22 45.70 -8.34
CA VAL A 614 9.92 45.80 -7.63
C VAL A 614 9.61 47.24 -7.24
N TYR A 615 10.60 48.01 -6.78
CA TYR A 615 10.45 49.43 -6.50
C TYR A 615 10.03 50.23 -7.74
N LEU A 616 10.69 50.03 -8.88
CA LEU A 616 10.36 50.72 -10.14
C LEU A 616 9.01 50.28 -10.73
N GLN A 617 8.60 49.03 -10.52
CA GLN A 617 7.27 48.53 -10.95
C GLN A 617 6.13 49.02 -10.04
N SER A 618 6.43 49.37 -8.79
CA SER A 618 5.43 49.80 -7.82
C SER A 618 4.85 51.21 -8.07
N ASP A 619 5.48 52.01 -8.94
CA ASP A 619 5.00 53.32 -9.38
C ASP A 619 4.69 53.32 -10.88
N ALA A 620 3.48 53.74 -11.25
CA ALA A 620 3.04 53.86 -12.63
C ALA A 620 3.94 54.80 -13.47
N ALA A 621 4.60 55.78 -12.85
CA ALA A 621 5.52 56.69 -13.53
C ALA A 621 6.85 56.04 -13.92
N THR A 622 7.30 55.01 -13.19
CA THR A 622 8.58 54.32 -13.43
C THR A 622 8.41 52.93 -14.06
N ALA A 623 7.24 52.32 -13.94
CA ALA A 623 6.95 50.95 -14.38
C ALA A 623 7.08 50.71 -15.91
N ASN A 624 7.16 51.75 -16.73
CA ASN A 624 7.29 51.65 -18.20
C ASN A 624 8.50 52.43 -18.75
N THR A 625 9.50 52.71 -17.91
CA THR A 625 10.64 53.55 -18.25
C THR A 625 11.85 52.74 -18.73
N GLU A 626 12.77 53.41 -19.42
CA GLU A 626 14.07 52.84 -19.80
C GLU A 626 14.88 52.38 -18.59
N ALA A 627 14.72 53.07 -17.45
CA ALA A 627 15.35 52.71 -16.19
C ALA A 627 14.94 51.30 -15.71
N LEU A 628 13.66 50.93 -15.83
CA LEU A 628 13.22 49.58 -15.49
C LEU A 628 13.78 48.54 -16.47
N ARG A 629 13.82 48.84 -17.78
CA ARG A 629 14.39 47.93 -18.79
C ARG A 629 15.86 47.62 -18.49
N GLN A 630 16.64 48.66 -18.17
CA GLN A 630 18.04 48.50 -17.80
C GLN A 630 18.21 47.62 -16.55
N VAL A 631 17.39 47.80 -15.51
CA VAL A 631 17.45 46.97 -14.29
C VAL A 631 17.08 45.52 -14.59
N VAL A 632 16.10 45.27 -15.47
CA VAL A 632 15.70 43.91 -15.88
C VAL A 632 16.80 43.24 -16.72
N ASP A 633 17.47 43.98 -17.61
CA ASP A 633 18.60 43.46 -18.39
C ASP A 633 19.78 43.10 -17.48
N ASP A 634 20.14 43.99 -16.54
CA ASP A 634 21.20 43.75 -15.56
C ASP A 634 20.87 42.57 -14.61
N LEU A 635 19.59 42.40 -14.28
CA LEU A 635 19.09 41.26 -13.50
C LEU A 635 19.24 39.94 -14.27
N ALA A 636 18.84 39.91 -15.54
CA ALA A 636 18.98 38.74 -16.39
C ALA A 636 20.46 38.32 -16.56
N ASP A 637 21.37 39.28 -16.75
CA ASP A 637 22.81 39.01 -16.81
C ASP A 637 23.37 38.48 -15.48
N ALA A 638 22.90 39.02 -14.34
CA ALA A 638 23.32 38.58 -13.01
C ALA A 638 22.79 37.18 -12.66
N GLU A 639 21.54 36.87 -13.01
CA GLU A 639 20.96 35.53 -12.88
C GLU A 639 21.71 34.53 -13.77
N TYR A 640 21.99 34.91 -15.03
CA TYR A 640 22.74 34.07 -15.96
C TYR A 640 24.15 33.75 -15.43
N GLU A 641 24.89 34.72 -14.91
CA GLU A 641 26.22 34.47 -14.33
C GLU A 641 26.15 33.64 -13.02
N LYS A 642 25.12 33.82 -12.20
CA LYS A 642 24.87 32.98 -11.01
C LYS A 642 24.59 31.54 -11.41
N HIS A 643 23.75 31.32 -12.42
CA HIS A 643 23.45 29.99 -12.95
C HIS A 643 24.69 29.36 -13.62
N ARG A 644 25.45 30.12 -14.41
CA ARG A 644 26.73 29.66 -14.99
C ARG A 644 27.75 29.24 -13.93
N ALA A 645 27.79 29.93 -12.77
CA ALA A 645 28.65 29.57 -11.65
C ALA A 645 28.14 28.37 -10.84
N ALA A 646 26.82 28.16 -10.77
CA ALA A 646 26.19 27.01 -10.13
C ALA A 646 26.21 25.73 -11.00
N ASP A 647 26.17 25.88 -12.33
CA ASP A 647 26.09 24.81 -13.32
C ASP A 647 27.44 24.16 -13.65
N VAL A 648 28.52 24.50 -12.94
CA VAL A 648 29.80 23.79 -13.09
C VAL A 648 29.69 22.34 -12.56
N ASP A 649 28.67 22.02 -11.75
CA ASP A 649 28.50 20.68 -11.14
C ASP A 649 27.05 20.11 -11.16
N GLY A 650 26.13 20.63 -11.99
CA GLY A 650 24.71 20.23 -11.98
C GLY A 650 24.16 19.74 -13.33
N GLU A 651 23.94 18.43 -13.46
CA GLU A 651 23.11 17.75 -14.48
C GLU A 651 23.57 17.72 -15.95
N THR A 652 24.45 16.75 -16.25
CA THR A 652 24.64 16.18 -17.61
C THR A 652 23.78 14.93 -17.87
N GLU A 653 22.61 14.80 -17.26
CA GLU A 653 21.70 13.63 -17.37
C GLU A 653 20.90 13.64 -18.69
N ARG A 654 21.58 13.44 -19.83
CA ARG A 654 20.92 13.19 -21.13
C ARG A 654 20.50 11.71 -21.21
N GLY A 655 19.29 11.40 -20.76
CA GLY A 655 18.67 10.07 -20.91
C GLY A 655 17.88 9.95 -22.22
N GLN A 656 17.87 8.74 -22.81
CA GLN A 656 16.92 8.38 -23.86
C GLN A 656 15.58 8.03 -23.20
N VAL A 657 14.50 8.58 -23.76
CA VAL A 657 13.11 8.17 -23.54
C VAL A 657 12.86 7.03 -24.53
N HIS A 658 12.30 5.90 -24.07
CA HIS A 658 11.84 4.82 -24.94
C HIS A 658 10.44 4.42 -24.52
#